data_AF-A0A0L0BTN4-F1
#
_entry.id   AF-A0A0L0BTN4-F1
#
_cell.length_a   1.000
_cell.length_b   1.000
_cell.length_c   1.000
_cell.angle_alpha   90.00
_cell.angle_beta   90.00
_cell.angle_gamma   90.00
#
_symmetry.space_group_name_H-M   'P 1'
#
loop_
_entity.id
_entity.type
_entity.pdbx_description
1 polymer ?
#
loop_
_entity_poly.entity_id
_entity_poly.type
_entity_poly.pdbx_seq_one_letter_code
_entity_poly.pdbx_strand_id
1 'polypeptide(L)'
;MNKKLRVCVIGAGTAGLSAVKNSLEHHMEVVCYEREEQVGGTWVYRDTDDVTKQYDEEVHSSMYEGLRTNIPKEVMGYSDFPYPQKFDLSFITSANVLEYLNLYADHFKLRHHIKLQHEVIRVRPRSNQEWEASILDKEVLIIGAGPSGMDITQHIAKTAKQVFLSHHLSEAPPTDFMGTVSQKLDVKYFTSTGAVFKDDSVEDFDCVVYCTGYQYSFPFLSCDCGIYVENKHVQPLYKHCINIEYPTMAIIGLPFAVLPTLCLDMQVRFVIKFFSNEVELPSKLEMFKELKREIEDRKARGLRQCEAHKMGAKEYEYYNDLCSITGITNMKPVVANIMKDCGRKYIYELETYRAGTAGLSAVKNSLEHHMEVVCYEREEQVGGTWVYEDTDATVQCDEEVHSSMYQGLRTNLPKEVMGYPDFPYPDKFEMSFVTSADVLEYLNLYADHFKLRNYIQFEHEVIRVKPRLNREWEASSLFTVQYFDRIFVCNGHYTKPQYPEIPGMDIYRGLQLHSHLYRTPQKFKDETVLVIGAGPSGMDVTQHIAKTAKQVFLSHHLPEAPPTDFMGPVTQKPDVQYFTATGAVFKDGTVEDFDCVIYCTGYQYSFPFLSCDCGIYVKNNHVQPLYKQCINIEHPTMAIIGLPFLVLPTQCFDMQIRFALKFFSNELEFPSKQEMLDELKRDLEERKERGMRETEAHKMGPKQYDYYKELSEMAGITTIKPVVANIMKDCGKKYIYELETYRSYIFKVLDDERFVKIPVN
;
A
#
# COMPACT_ATOMS: atom_id res chain seq x y z
N MET A 1 -10.08 -36.23 -51.35
CA MET A 1 -9.54 -36.30 -49.98
C MET A 1 -9.69 -34.91 -49.38
N ASN A 2 -10.24 -34.76 -48.17
CA ASN A 2 -10.25 -33.44 -47.53
C ASN A 2 -8.82 -33.09 -47.12
N LYS A 3 -8.32 -31.95 -47.60
CA LYS A 3 -7.05 -31.35 -47.15
C LYS A 3 -7.23 -31.06 -45.65
N LYS A 4 -6.41 -31.66 -44.78
CA LYS A 4 -6.44 -31.34 -43.35
C LYS A 4 -6.19 -29.85 -43.15
N LEU A 5 -6.90 -29.24 -42.21
CA LEU A 5 -6.56 -27.90 -41.73
C LEU A 5 -5.14 -27.95 -41.15
N ARG A 6 -4.31 -26.99 -41.56
CA ARG A 6 -2.90 -26.89 -41.20
C ARG A 6 -2.68 -25.68 -40.30
N VAL A 7 -2.43 -25.92 -39.03
CA VAL A 7 -2.31 -24.92 -37.97
C VAL A 7 -0.84 -24.59 -37.74
N CYS A 8 -0.52 -23.30 -37.69
CA CYS A 8 0.75 -22.78 -37.22
C CYS A 8 0.54 -22.23 -35.80
N VAL A 9 1.26 -22.77 -34.81
CA VAL A 9 1.33 -22.24 -33.44
C VAL A 9 2.66 -21.52 -33.28
N ILE A 10 2.67 -20.38 -32.57
CA ILE A 10 3.88 -19.57 -32.33
C ILE A 10 4.06 -19.46 -30.82
N GLY A 11 5.24 -19.87 -30.34
CA GLY A 11 5.54 -20.11 -28.92
C GLY A 11 5.02 -21.47 -28.43
N ALA A 12 5.81 -22.13 -27.59
CA ALA A 12 5.53 -23.39 -26.88
C ALA A 12 5.43 -23.19 -25.36
N GLY A 13 5.03 -21.99 -24.92
CA GLY A 13 4.57 -21.73 -23.56
C GLY A 13 3.16 -22.28 -23.30
N THR A 14 2.58 -21.90 -22.15
CA THR A 14 1.30 -22.44 -21.63
C THR A 14 0.15 -22.40 -22.65
N ALA A 15 0.06 -21.32 -23.45
CA ALA A 15 -0.93 -21.20 -24.53
C ALA A 15 -0.65 -22.18 -25.69
N GLY A 16 0.60 -22.24 -26.14
CA GLY A 16 1.04 -23.02 -27.29
C GLY A 16 0.91 -24.52 -27.09
N LEU A 17 1.24 -25.04 -25.91
CA LEU A 17 1.08 -26.47 -25.61
C LEU A 17 -0.37 -26.92 -25.66
N SER A 18 -1.30 -26.15 -25.07
CA SER A 18 -2.73 -26.44 -25.18
C SER A 18 -3.20 -26.32 -26.64
N ALA A 19 -2.74 -25.31 -27.39
CA ALA A 19 -3.08 -25.14 -28.81
C ALA A 19 -2.64 -26.32 -29.68
N VAL A 20 -1.41 -26.83 -29.51
CA VAL A 20 -0.92 -28.04 -30.21
C VAL A 20 -1.74 -29.26 -29.81
N LYS A 21 -1.94 -29.48 -28.50
CA LYS A 21 -2.69 -30.63 -27.96
C LYS A 21 -4.11 -30.70 -28.50
N ASN A 22 -4.86 -29.61 -28.42
CA ASN A 22 -6.24 -29.54 -28.91
C ASN A 22 -6.29 -29.64 -30.46
N SER A 23 -5.35 -29.05 -31.20
CA SER A 23 -5.28 -29.20 -32.66
C SER A 23 -5.17 -30.67 -33.09
N LEU A 24 -4.40 -31.48 -32.36
CA LEU A 24 -4.21 -32.91 -32.63
C LEU A 24 -5.45 -33.74 -32.31
N GLU A 25 -6.13 -33.46 -31.20
CA GLU A 25 -7.39 -34.10 -30.83
C GLU A 25 -8.48 -33.83 -31.90
N HIS A 26 -8.57 -32.60 -32.40
CA HIS A 26 -9.43 -32.22 -33.53
C HIS A 26 -8.83 -32.58 -34.92
N HIS A 27 -7.89 -33.52 -34.94
CA HIS A 27 -7.31 -34.18 -36.12
C HIS A 27 -6.61 -33.26 -37.15
N MET A 28 -6.27 -32.02 -36.78
CA MET A 28 -5.57 -31.06 -37.64
C MET A 28 -4.10 -31.47 -37.86
N GLU A 29 -3.47 -30.93 -38.90
CA GLU A 29 -2.01 -30.95 -39.03
C GLU A 29 -1.46 -29.73 -38.28
N VAL A 30 -0.69 -29.90 -37.22
CA VAL A 30 -0.11 -28.77 -36.46
C VAL A 30 1.41 -28.80 -36.46
N VAL A 31 1.99 -27.61 -36.64
CA VAL A 31 3.40 -27.31 -36.35
C VAL A 31 3.44 -26.11 -35.42
N CYS A 32 4.21 -26.23 -34.34
CA CYS A 32 4.53 -25.14 -33.43
C CYS A 32 5.97 -24.70 -33.67
N TYR A 33 6.21 -23.39 -33.75
CA TYR A 33 7.55 -22.80 -33.78
C TYR A 33 7.77 -22.08 -32.45
N GLU A 34 8.84 -22.47 -31.76
CA GLU A 34 9.32 -21.85 -30.53
C GLU A 34 10.71 -21.30 -30.83
N ARG A 35 10.96 -20.04 -30.45
CA ARG A 35 12.26 -19.40 -30.70
C ARG A 35 13.33 -19.92 -29.74
N GLU A 36 12.91 -20.46 -28.60
CA GLU A 36 13.79 -20.97 -27.56
C GLU A 36 14.18 -22.45 -27.72
N GLU A 37 15.20 -22.86 -26.96
CA GLU A 37 15.78 -24.21 -26.95
C GLU A 37 14.92 -25.27 -26.24
N GLN A 38 13.90 -24.86 -25.49
CA GLN A 38 13.04 -25.76 -24.73
C GLN A 38 11.59 -25.27 -24.61
N VAL A 39 10.72 -26.18 -24.18
CA VAL A 39 9.30 -25.94 -23.91
C VAL A 39 9.13 -25.19 -22.59
N GLY A 40 8.28 -24.15 -22.58
CA GLY A 40 7.90 -23.40 -21.38
C GLY A 40 7.53 -21.94 -21.64
N GLY A 41 8.02 -21.35 -22.73
CA GLY A 41 7.87 -19.92 -23.02
C GLY A 41 8.42 -19.07 -21.88
N THR A 42 7.66 -18.09 -21.40
CA THR A 42 8.09 -17.19 -20.30
C THR A 42 8.56 -17.94 -19.03
N TRP A 43 8.06 -19.14 -18.74
CA TRP A 43 8.49 -19.94 -17.58
C TRP A 43 9.90 -20.54 -17.72
N VAL A 44 10.53 -20.45 -18.91
CA VAL A 44 11.95 -20.74 -19.10
C VAL A 44 12.77 -19.61 -18.49
N TYR A 45 13.10 -19.74 -17.20
CA TYR A 45 14.09 -18.86 -16.57
C TYR A 45 15.44 -19.00 -17.30
N ARG A 46 16.12 -17.89 -17.49
CA ARG A 46 17.53 -17.82 -17.89
C ARG A 46 18.23 -16.87 -16.95
N ASP A 47 19.41 -17.26 -16.49
CA ASP A 47 20.33 -16.29 -15.90
C ASP A 47 20.87 -15.36 -16.99
N THR A 48 20.82 -14.07 -16.70
CA THR A 48 21.36 -13.01 -17.55
C THR A 48 22.13 -12.03 -16.67
N ASP A 49 23.24 -12.52 -16.09
CA ASP A 49 24.23 -11.72 -15.34
C ASP A 49 24.75 -10.49 -16.11
N ASP A 50 24.63 -10.52 -17.44
CA ASP A 50 25.19 -9.51 -18.33
C ASP A 50 24.26 -8.28 -18.47
N VAL A 51 24.28 -7.46 -17.43
CA VAL A 51 23.70 -6.11 -17.35
C VAL A 51 24.12 -5.22 -18.53
N THR A 52 25.22 -5.52 -19.22
CA THR A 52 25.79 -4.68 -20.29
C THR A 52 25.13 -4.88 -21.66
N LYS A 53 24.18 -5.81 -21.79
CA LYS A 53 23.42 -6.02 -23.05
C LYS A 53 22.59 -4.79 -23.40
N GLN A 54 23.09 -4.05 -24.39
CA GLN A 54 22.47 -2.85 -24.95
C GLN A 54 21.05 -3.12 -25.49
N TYR A 55 20.25 -2.05 -25.57
CA TYR A 55 18.81 -1.98 -25.81
C TYR A 55 18.19 -2.71 -27.05
N ASP A 56 18.96 -3.50 -27.81
CA ASP A 56 18.54 -4.15 -29.07
C ASP A 56 18.29 -5.67 -29.00
N GLU A 57 18.52 -6.36 -27.87
CA GLU A 57 18.16 -7.79 -27.70
C GLU A 57 16.85 -7.99 -26.91
N GLU A 58 15.87 -8.71 -27.48
CA GLU A 58 14.59 -9.00 -26.81
C GLU A 58 14.72 -10.04 -25.68
N VAL A 59 14.63 -9.59 -24.44
CA VAL A 59 14.48 -10.46 -23.25
C VAL A 59 13.19 -11.31 -23.34
N HIS A 60 13.32 -12.64 -23.42
CA HIS A 60 12.19 -13.56 -23.58
C HIS A 60 11.42 -13.88 -22.29
N SER A 61 12.13 -14.00 -21.17
CA SER A 61 11.56 -14.35 -19.87
C SER A 61 11.74 -13.20 -18.89
N SER A 62 10.72 -12.97 -18.06
CA SER A 62 10.80 -12.09 -16.89
C SER A 62 10.60 -12.87 -15.59
N MET A 63 10.90 -14.17 -15.61
CA MET A 63 11.14 -14.94 -14.39
C MET A 63 12.48 -14.51 -13.80
N TYR A 64 12.57 -14.54 -12.47
CA TYR A 64 13.80 -14.31 -11.72
C TYR A 64 14.04 -15.48 -10.75
N GLU A 65 15.27 -15.64 -10.25
CA GLU A 65 15.58 -16.69 -9.28
C GLU A 65 14.70 -16.57 -8.02
N GLY A 66 14.22 -17.70 -7.50
CA GLY A 66 13.36 -17.72 -6.32
C GLY A 66 11.88 -17.36 -6.55
N LEU A 67 11.47 -16.96 -7.77
CA LEU A 67 10.06 -16.66 -8.08
C LEU A 67 9.14 -17.82 -7.69
N ARG A 68 8.06 -17.49 -6.97
CA ARG A 68 6.94 -18.39 -6.65
C ARG A 68 5.63 -17.91 -7.26
N THR A 69 4.71 -18.84 -7.49
CA THR A 69 3.36 -18.52 -7.96
C THR A 69 2.58 -17.75 -6.89
N ASN A 70 1.83 -16.73 -7.31
CA ASN A 70 0.91 -15.96 -6.47
C ASN A 70 -0.52 -16.56 -6.43
N ILE A 71 -0.71 -17.70 -7.11
CA ILE A 71 -1.96 -18.45 -7.24
C ILE A 71 -1.64 -19.92 -6.92
N PRO A 72 -2.51 -20.68 -6.22
CA PRO A 72 -2.28 -22.09 -5.91
C PRO A 72 -2.27 -22.97 -7.16
N LYS A 73 -1.32 -23.91 -7.25
CA LYS A 73 -1.12 -24.84 -8.38
C LYS A 73 -2.39 -25.63 -8.73
N GLU A 74 -3.24 -25.88 -7.74
CA GLU A 74 -4.51 -26.59 -7.82
C GLU A 74 -5.52 -25.92 -8.76
N VAL A 75 -5.38 -24.61 -9.02
CA VAL A 75 -6.18 -23.86 -10.02
C VAL A 75 -5.35 -23.36 -11.22
N MET A 76 -4.04 -23.61 -11.23
CA MET A 76 -3.13 -23.30 -12.36
C MET A 76 -2.91 -24.50 -13.30
N GLY A 77 -3.48 -25.67 -13.02
CA GLY A 77 -3.36 -26.85 -13.90
C GLY A 77 -4.32 -26.80 -15.09
N TYR A 78 -3.92 -27.42 -16.21
CA TYR A 78 -4.84 -27.76 -17.30
C TYR A 78 -5.94 -28.71 -16.81
N SER A 79 -7.15 -28.54 -17.34
CA SER A 79 -8.34 -29.25 -16.86
C SER A 79 -8.29 -30.79 -17.02
N ASP A 80 -7.44 -31.26 -17.95
CA ASP A 80 -7.20 -32.68 -18.27
C ASP A 80 -5.89 -33.25 -17.69
N PHE A 81 -5.01 -32.42 -17.11
CA PHE A 81 -3.72 -32.84 -16.57
C PHE A 81 -3.37 -32.10 -15.27
N PRO A 82 -3.77 -32.62 -14.09
CA PRO A 82 -3.51 -31.94 -12.82
C PRO A 82 -2.01 -31.94 -12.47
N TYR A 83 -1.60 -31.00 -11.62
CA TYR A 83 -0.23 -30.99 -11.08
C TYR A 83 0.10 -32.31 -10.35
N PRO A 84 1.28 -32.91 -10.59
CA PRO A 84 1.77 -34.07 -9.85
C PRO A 84 1.77 -33.88 -8.32
N GLN A 85 1.45 -34.94 -7.58
CA GLN A 85 1.40 -34.93 -6.11
C GLN A 85 2.76 -34.67 -5.43
N LYS A 86 3.88 -34.79 -6.14
CA LYS A 86 5.25 -34.51 -5.63
C LYS A 86 5.54 -33.03 -5.34
N PHE A 87 4.58 -32.15 -5.61
CA PHE A 87 4.67 -30.71 -5.33
C PHE A 87 3.86 -30.42 -4.07
N ASP A 88 4.48 -30.55 -2.91
CA ASP A 88 3.76 -30.55 -1.62
C ASP A 88 3.11 -29.20 -1.29
N LEU A 89 3.72 -28.09 -1.70
CA LEU A 89 3.21 -26.73 -1.51
C LEU A 89 2.20 -26.34 -2.61
N SER A 90 1.17 -25.57 -2.27
CA SER A 90 0.24 -25.01 -3.26
C SER A 90 0.84 -23.84 -4.04
N PHE A 91 1.63 -22.98 -3.39
CA PHE A 91 2.39 -21.92 -4.06
C PHE A 91 3.80 -22.45 -4.39
N ILE A 92 4.05 -22.68 -5.68
CA ILE A 92 5.21 -23.44 -6.19
C ILE A 92 6.22 -22.53 -6.88
N THR A 93 7.44 -23.00 -7.15
CA THR A 93 8.46 -22.18 -7.85
C THR A 93 8.19 -22.11 -9.35
N SER A 94 8.78 -21.10 -10.01
CA SER A 94 8.89 -21.02 -11.49
C SER A 94 9.38 -22.34 -12.10
N ALA A 95 10.41 -22.96 -11.51
CA ALA A 95 10.94 -24.24 -11.93
C ALA A 95 9.92 -25.40 -11.84
N ASN A 96 9.05 -25.43 -10.83
CA ASN A 96 7.98 -26.44 -10.75
C ASN A 96 6.90 -26.22 -11.83
N VAL A 97 6.61 -24.97 -12.22
CA VAL A 97 5.71 -24.67 -13.34
C VAL A 97 6.34 -25.08 -14.67
N LEU A 98 7.62 -24.78 -14.89
CA LEU A 98 8.37 -25.21 -16.08
C LEU A 98 8.44 -26.75 -16.19
N GLU A 99 8.70 -27.44 -15.08
CA GLU A 99 8.68 -28.90 -15.03
C GLU A 99 7.29 -29.45 -15.38
N TYR A 100 6.22 -28.86 -14.83
CA TYR A 100 4.84 -29.23 -15.14
C TYR A 100 4.49 -29.05 -16.63
N LEU A 101 4.90 -27.95 -17.26
CA LEU A 101 4.71 -27.72 -18.70
C LEU A 101 5.46 -28.75 -19.56
N ASN A 102 6.66 -29.15 -19.13
CA ASN A 102 7.42 -30.22 -19.79
C ASN A 102 6.73 -31.59 -19.61
N LEU A 103 6.25 -31.92 -18.41
CA LEU A 103 5.47 -33.14 -18.16
C LEU A 103 4.18 -33.20 -18.98
N TYR A 104 3.49 -32.07 -19.20
CA TYR A 104 2.34 -32.00 -20.11
C TYR A 104 2.75 -32.29 -21.56
N ALA A 105 3.82 -31.66 -22.03
CA ALA A 105 4.34 -31.84 -23.39
C ALA A 105 4.80 -33.28 -23.66
N ASP A 106 5.36 -33.97 -22.66
CA ASP A 106 5.75 -35.38 -22.79
C ASP A 106 4.54 -36.33 -22.69
N HIS A 107 3.59 -36.07 -21.77
CA HIS A 107 2.39 -36.90 -21.62
C HIS A 107 1.56 -36.96 -22.90
N PHE A 108 1.29 -35.80 -23.52
CA PHE A 108 0.59 -35.70 -24.80
C PHE A 108 1.52 -35.83 -26.02
N LYS A 109 2.81 -36.13 -25.82
CA LYS A 109 3.84 -36.35 -26.86
C LYS A 109 4.05 -35.17 -27.83
N LEU A 110 3.74 -33.96 -27.39
CA LEU A 110 3.66 -32.75 -28.23
C LEU A 110 4.99 -32.38 -28.89
N ARG A 111 6.13 -32.74 -28.28
CA ARG A 111 7.49 -32.33 -28.72
C ARG A 111 7.77 -32.57 -30.21
N HIS A 112 7.25 -33.64 -30.82
CA HIS A 112 7.50 -33.91 -32.24
C HIS A 112 6.78 -32.95 -33.22
N HIS A 113 5.79 -32.19 -32.73
CA HIS A 113 5.14 -31.08 -33.46
C HIS A 113 5.80 -29.72 -33.20
N ILE A 114 6.74 -29.62 -32.25
CA ILE A 114 7.39 -28.38 -31.83
C ILE A 114 8.76 -28.27 -32.51
N LYS A 115 9.04 -27.11 -33.10
CA LYS A 115 10.32 -26.71 -33.68
C LYS A 115 10.93 -25.66 -32.77
N LEU A 116 11.82 -26.12 -31.91
CA LEU A 116 12.64 -25.32 -30.99
C LEU A 116 13.73 -24.58 -31.80
N GLN A 117 14.23 -23.45 -31.30
CA GLN A 117 15.20 -22.58 -32.00
C GLN A 117 14.75 -22.13 -33.40
N HIS A 118 13.45 -21.89 -33.59
CA HIS A 118 12.88 -21.42 -34.86
C HIS A 118 12.05 -20.14 -34.63
N GLU A 119 12.69 -18.98 -34.78
CA GLU A 119 12.02 -17.69 -34.64
C GLU A 119 11.12 -17.37 -35.84
N VAL A 120 9.87 -16.97 -35.58
CA VAL A 120 8.92 -16.52 -36.62
C VAL A 120 9.04 -15.00 -36.80
N ILE A 121 9.81 -14.59 -37.79
CA ILE A 121 10.13 -13.18 -38.07
C ILE A 121 9.04 -12.41 -38.83
N ARG A 122 8.07 -13.11 -39.44
CA ARG A 122 6.92 -12.46 -40.10
C ARG A 122 5.71 -13.39 -40.20
N VAL A 123 4.51 -12.85 -40.00
CA VAL A 123 3.22 -13.48 -40.27
C VAL A 123 2.35 -12.49 -41.04
N ARG A 124 1.81 -12.92 -42.19
CA ARG A 124 0.95 -12.09 -43.05
C ARG A 124 -0.17 -12.89 -43.72
N PRO A 125 -1.33 -12.28 -44.03
CA PRO A 125 -2.35 -12.93 -44.85
C PRO A 125 -1.84 -13.08 -46.29
N ARG A 126 -2.14 -14.23 -46.90
CA ARG A 126 -1.97 -14.51 -48.34
C ARG A 126 -3.31 -14.49 -49.07
N SER A 127 -4.38 -14.85 -48.37
CA SER A 127 -5.79 -14.64 -48.73
C SER A 127 -6.64 -14.68 -47.45
N ASN A 128 -7.96 -14.50 -47.56
CA ASN A 128 -8.89 -14.58 -46.43
C ASN A 128 -8.85 -15.93 -45.65
N GLN A 129 -8.25 -16.98 -46.22
CA GLN A 129 -8.13 -18.32 -45.62
C GLN A 129 -6.71 -18.91 -45.70
N GLU A 130 -5.70 -18.17 -46.17
CA GLU A 130 -4.30 -18.64 -46.22
C GLU A 130 -3.38 -17.62 -45.56
N TRP A 131 -2.45 -18.12 -44.73
CA TRP A 131 -1.44 -17.34 -44.02
C TRP A 131 -0.02 -17.76 -44.45
N GLU A 132 0.89 -16.79 -44.48
CA GLU A 132 2.32 -17.01 -44.68
C GLU A 132 3.07 -16.67 -43.40
N ALA A 133 3.80 -17.64 -42.84
CA ALA A 133 4.77 -17.44 -41.77
C ALA A 133 6.19 -17.56 -42.34
N SER A 134 7.05 -16.58 -42.05
CA SER A 134 8.47 -16.56 -42.39
C SER A 134 9.29 -16.87 -41.14
N ILE A 135 10.25 -17.78 -41.25
CA ILE A 135 11.00 -18.35 -40.13
C ILE A 135 12.50 -18.10 -40.37
N LEU A 136 13.25 -17.83 -39.30
CA LEU A 136 14.69 -17.69 -39.35
C LEU A 136 15.36 -19.06 -39.17
N ASP A 137 16.17 -19.47 -40.16
CA ASP A 137 16.89 -20.75 -40.15
C ASP A 137 18.37 -20.46 -40.53
N LYS A 138 19.30 -20.67 -39.58
CA LYS A 138 20.72 -20.25 -39.67
C LYS A 138 21.69 -21.36 -39.27
N GLU A 139 22.68 -21.59 -40.12
CA GLU A 139 23.85 -22.47 -39.89
C GLU A 139 25.13 -21.63 -40.06
N VAL A 140 26.13 -21.76 -39.16
CA VAL A 140 27.31 -20.88 -39.12
C VAL A 140 28.61 -21.66 -38.83
N LEU A 141 29.70 -21.31 -39.52
CA LEU A 141 31.04 -21.86 -39.33
C LEU A 141 31.99 -20.79 -38.79
N ILE A 142 32.74 -21.08 -37.72
CA ILE A 142 33.70 -20.18 -37.08
C ILE A 142 35.07 -20.88 -37.04
N ILE A 143 36.12 -20.19 -37.50
CA ILE A 143 37.47 -20.77 -37.63
C ILE A 143 38.43 -20.09 -36.65
N GLY A 144 38.93 -20.87 -35.69
CA GLY A 144 39.97 -20.47 -34.74
C GLY A 144 39.43 -20.02 -33.38
N ALA A 145 39.51 -20.91 -32.38
CA ALA A 145 39.05 -20.64 -31.02
C ALA A 145 40.14 -20.04 -30.11
N GLY A 146 40.65 -18.85 -30.46
CA GLY A 146 41.15 -17.93 -29.44
C GLY A 146 39.98 -17.36 -28.61
N PRO A 147 40.22 -16.52 -27.58
CA PRO A 147 39.16 -15.96 -26.74
C PRO A 147 37.99 -15.36 -27.55
N SER A 148 38.29 -14.48 -28.51
CA SER A 148 37.27 -13.89 -29.39
C SER A 148 36.51 -14.91 -30.25
N GLY A 149 37.14 -16.03 -30.62
CA GLY A 149 36.48 -17.13 -31.34
C GLY A 149 35.58 -17.97 -30.43
N MET A 150 35.93 -18.09 -29.14
CA MET A 150 35.07 -18.68 -28.11
C MET A 150 33.88 -17.75 -27.82
N ASP A 151 34.09 -16.45 -27.60
CA ASP A 151 33.04 -15.45 -27.35
C ASP A 151 32.02 -15.40 -28.50
N ILE A 152 32.50 -15.25 -29.74
CA ILE A 152 31.63 -15.20 -30.94
C ILE A 152 30.88 -16.53 -31.11
N THR A 153 31.47 -17.66 -30.74
CA THR A 153 30.76 -18.95 -30.73
C THR A 153 29.72 -19.00 -29.61
N GLN A 154 30.03 -18.56 -28.39
CA GLN A 154 29.08 -18.55 -27.27
C GLN A 154 27.88 -17.63 -27.50
N HIS A 155 28.05 -16.52 -28.23
CA HIS A 155 26.92 -15.69 -28.68
C HIS A 155 26.13 -16.35 -29.81
N ILE A 156 26.79 -16.85 -30.86
CA ILE A 156 26.09 -17.40 -32.04
C ILE A 156 25.43 -18.75 -31.76
N ALA A 157 26.02 -19.61 -30.92
CA ALA A 157 25.46 -20.93 -30.57
C ALA A 157 24.15 -20.85 -29.77
N LYS A 158 23.81 -19.70 -29.18
CA LYS A 158 22.50 -19.46 -28.53
C LYS A 158 21.34 -19.31 -29.53
N THR A 159 21.63 -19.05 -30.81
CA THR A 159 20.61 -18.71 -31.83
C THR A 159 20.77 -19.44 -33.17
N ALA A 160 21.94 -20.02 -33.47
CA ALA A 160 22.17 -20.81 -34.67
C ALA A 160 21.94 -22.31 -34.43
N LYS A 161 21.16 -22.92 -35.32
CA LYS A 161 20.72 -24.33 -35.33
C LYS A 161 21.88 -25.33 -35.35
N GLN A 162 23.03 -24.94 -35.91
CA GLN A 162 24.29 -25.64 -35.78
C GLN A 162 25.46 -24.67 -35.93
N VAL A 163 26.46 -24.80 -35.06
CA VAL A 163 27.72 -24.04 -35.11
C VAL A 163 28.91 -24.99 -35.08
N PHE A 164 29.91 -24.74 -35.92
CA PHE A 164 31.15 -25.50 -35.96
C PHE A 164 32.32 -24.62 -35.49
N LEU A 165 33.08 -25.12 -34.50
CA LEU A 165 34.25 -24.48 -33.88
C LEU A 165 35.42 -25.47 -33.79
N SER A 166 36.66 -24.97 -33.74
CA SER A 166 37.89 -25.75 -33.59
C SER A 166 38.81 -25.16 -32.50
N HIS A 167 39.04 -25.89 -31.40
CA HIS A 167 39.77 -25.43 -30.21
C HIS A 167 40.69 -26.48 -29.55
N HIS A 168 41.49 -26.01 -28.59
CA HIS A 168 42.29 -26.81 -27.63
C HIS A 168 42.18 -26.15 -26.21
N LEU A 169 42.51 -26.86 -25.11
CA LEU A 169 42.54 -26.44 -23.66
C LEU A 169 41.28 -26.67 -22.79
N SER A 170 41.40 -26.50 -21.45
CA SER A 170 40.59 -27.19 -20.40
C SER A 170 40.40 -26.47 -19.03
N GLU A 171 39.13 -26.36 -18.57
CA GLU A 171 38.57 -26.21 -17.18
C GLU A 171 38.81 -24.94 -16.31
N ALA A 172 37.86 -24.66 -15.37
CA ALA A 172 37.80 -23.51 -14.44
C ALA A 172 36.87 -23.73 -13.18
N PRO A 173 36.93 -22.91 -12.09
CA PRO A 173 36.20 -23.10 -10.80
C PRO A 173 35.17 -21.99 -10.37
N PRO A 174 34.41 -22.10 -9.23
CA PRO A 174 33.10 -21.43 -8.99
C PRO A 174 33.01 -20.29 -7.89
N THR A 175 31.87 -20.20 -7.14
CA THR A 175 31.05 -18.98 -6.82
C THR A 175 30.94 -18.47 -5.35
N ASP A 176 30.23 -17.34 -5.14
CA ASP A 176 29.20 -16.97 -4.10
C ASP A 176 29.17 -15.41 -3.85
N PHE A 177 28.20 -14.66 -3.26
CA PHE A 177 26.96 -14.91 -2.47
C PHE A 177 25.89 -13.72 -2.57
N MET A 178 25.10 -13.39 -1.51
CA MET A 178 23.85 -12.53 -1.50
C MET A 178 23.95 -11.02 -1.08
N GLY A 179 22.87 -10.22 -1.27
CA GLY A 179 22.73 -8.79 -0.86
C GLY A 179 21.28 -8.28 -0.57
N THR A 180 21.09 -6.97 -0.31
CA THR A 180 19.85 -6.29 0.19
C THR A 180 19.24 -5.23 -0.75
N VAL A 181 18.06 -4.68 -0.42
CA VAL A 181 17.24 -3.78 -1.28
C VAL A 181 16.82 -2.47 -0.59
N SER A 182 16.81 -1.35 -1.33
CA SER A 182 16.29 -0.03 -0.95
C SER A 182 15.27 0.51 -1.98
N GLN A 183 14.41 1.46 -1.59
CA GLN A 183 13.28 1.94 -2.41
C GLN A 183 13.42 3.42 -2.84
N LYS A 184 12.81 3.77 -3.98
CA LYS A 184 12.77 5.13 -4.58
C LYS A 184 11.41 5.39 -5.26
N LEU A 185 11.13 6.65 -5.58
CA LEU A 185 9.90 7.06 -6.28
C LEU A 185 9.94 6.76 -7.79
N ASP A 186 8.91 7.14 -8.54
CA ASP A 186 8.89 7.06 -10.01
C ASP A 186 10.08 7.79 -10.65
N VAL A 187 10.70 7.20 -11.68
CA VAL A 187 11.72 7.88 -12.48
C VAL A 187 11.10 9.08 -13.22
N LYS A 188 11.81 10.22 -13.20
CA LYS A 188 11.51 11.46 -13.93
C LYS A 188 12.20 11.45 -15.30
N TYR A 189 13.49 11.14 -15.33
CA TYR A 189 14.31 10.88 -16.53
C TYR A 189 15.65 10.24 -16.15
N PHE A 190 16.30 9.54 -17.08
CA PHE A 190 17.60 8.90 -16.87
C PHE A 190 18.78 9.87 -17.08
N THR A 191 19.88 9.64 -16.36
CA THR A 191 21.15 10.36 -16.47
C THR A 191 22.16 9.51 -17.29
N SER A 192 23.44 9.88 -17.30
CA SER A 192 24.50 9.06 -17.89
C SER A 192 24.91 7.83 -17.06
N THR A 193 24.47 7.75 -15.80
CA THR A 193 24.99 6.82 -14.77
C THR A 193 23.90 6.28 -13.83
N GLY A 194 22.64 6.70 -14.01
CA GLY A 194 21.49 6.27 -13.22
C GLY A 194 20.24 7.06 -13.62
N ALA A 195 19.47 7.59 -12.66
CA ALA A 195 18.31 8.43 -12.97
C ALA A 195 17.99 9.51 -11.94
N VAL A 196 17.25 10.51 -12.41
CA VAL A 196 16.53 11.48 -11.59
C VAL A 196 15.11 10.97 -11.35
N PHE A 197 14.68 10.88 -10.10
CA PHE A 197 13.31 10.50 -9.71
C PHE A 197 12.40 11.74 -9.59
N LYS A 198 11.08 11.56 -9.44
CA LYS A 198 10.11 12.67 -9.54
C LYS A 198 10.26 13.77 -8.48
N ASP A 199 10.87 13.44 -7.36
CA ASP A 199 11.32 14.34 -6.27
C ASP A 199 12.61 15.11 -6.58
N ASP A 200 13.18 14.95 -7.78
CA ASP A 200 14.51 15.43 -8.20
C ASP A 200 15.68 14.81 -7.41
N SER A 201 15.46 13.73 -6.65
CA SER A 201 16.56 12.90 -6.15
C SER A 201 17.28 12.23 -7.32
N VAL A 202 18.62 12.21 -7.27
CA VAL A 202 19.47 11.59 -8.29
C VAL A 202 20.22 10.45 -7.64
N GLU A 203 20.12 9.26 -8.21
CA GLU A 203 20.92 8.10 -7.82
C GLU A 203 21.62 7.55 -9.06
N ASP A 204 22.86 7.13 -8.88
CA ASP A 204 23.59 6.33 -9.85
C ASP A 204 23.32 4.84 -9.59
N PHE A 205 23.13 4.05 -10.64
CA PHE A 205 22.92 2.60 -10.53
C PHE A 205 23.33 1.87 -11.79
N ASP A 206 24.04 0.76 -11.62
CA ASP A 206 24.62 -0.04 -12.69
C ASP A 206 23.55 -0.74 -13.57
N CYS A 207 22.33 -0.90 -13.07
CA CYS A 207 21.23 -1.59 -13.74
C CYS A 207 19.86 -0.90 -13.49
N VAL A 208 18.96 -0.96 -14.47
CA VAL A 208 17.55 -0.51 -14.35
C VAL A 208 16.59 -1.61 -14.79
N VAL A 209 15.81 -2.15 -13.86
CA VAL A 209 14.84 -3.23 -14.15
C VAL A 209 13.43 -2.66 -14.32
N TYR A 210 12.93 -2.63 -15.56
CA TYR A 210 11.64 -2.02 -15.90
C TYR A 210 10.41 -2.91 -15.62
N CYS A 211 9.93 -2.93 -14.38
CA CYS A 211 8.73 -3.68 -13.96
C CYS A 211 7.37 -3.02 -14.35
N THR A 212 7.31 -2.24 -15.43
CA THR A 212 6.12 -1.43 -15.83
C THR A 212 4.94 -2.24 -16.40
N GLY A 213 5.04 -3.56 -16.34
CA GLY A 213 4.17 -4.54 -16.99
C GLY A 213 4.33 -4.50 -18.52
N TYR A 214 4.18 -5.65 -19.17
CA TYR A 214 4.38 -5.79 -20.61
C TYR A 214 3.57 -4.78 -21.44
N GLN A 215 4.16 -4.28 -22.52
CA GLN A 215 3.37 -3.85 -23.67
C GLN A 215 3.08 -5.08 -24.53
N TYR A 216 1.89 -5.16 -25.11
CA TYR A 216 1.67 -6.12 -26.18
C TYR A 216 2.46 -5.66 -27.40
N SER A 217 3.34 -6.51 -27.91
CA SER A 217 4.06 -6.32 -29.16
C SER A 217 3.97 -7.61 -29.96
N PHE A 218 3.75 -7.48 -31.25
CA PHE A 218 3.76 -8.60 -32.19
C PHE A 218 4.58 -8.16 -33.42
N PRO A 219 5.90 -8.01 -33.30
CA PRO A 219 6.73 -7.35 -34.31
C PRO A 219 6.74 -8.12 -35.65
N PHE A 220 6.39 -9.41 -35.62
CA PHE A 220 6.19 -10.26 -36.77
C PHE A 220 4.88 -10.01 -37.53
N LEU A 221 3.86 -9.38 -36.94
CA LEU A 221 2.60 -9.10 -37.65
C LEU A 221 2.77 -7.95 -38.65
N SER A 222 2.50 -8.22 -39.91
CA SER A 222 2.47 -7.19 -40.96
C SER A 222 1.24 -6.27 -40.83
N CYS A 223 1.36 -5.03 -41.30
CA CYS A 223 0.33 -4.01 -41.17
C CYS A 223 -0.99 -4.32 -41.91
N ASP A 224 -1.02 -5.32 -42.79
CA ASP A 224 -2.20 -5.84 -43.49
C ASP A 224 -2.94 -6.98 -42.74
N CYS A 225 -2.44 -7.44 -41.58
CA CYS A 225 -3.06 -8.49 -40.76
C CYS A 225 -4.38 -8.07 -40.07
N GLY A 226 -4.75 -6.79 -40.14
CA GLY A 226 -6.00 -6.24 -39.57
C GLY A 226 -6.02 -6.07 -38.05
N ILE A 227 -4.94 -6.44 -37.34
CA ILE A 227 -4.77 -6.19 -35.90
C ILE A 227 -3.96 -4.91 -35.68
N TYR A 228 -4.42 -4.09 -34.75
CA TYR A 228 -3.78 -2.88 -34.27
C TYR A 228 -3.51 -3.01 -32.76
N VAL A 229 -2.36 -2.52 -32.31
CA VAL A 229 -1.99 -2.48 -30.90
C VAL A 229 -1.66 -1.04 -30.51
N GLU A 230 -2.40 -0.51 -29.54
CA GLU A 230 -2.25 0.87 -29.05
C GLU A 230 -2.50 0.88 -27.54
N ASN A 231 -1.61 1.51 -26.76
CA ASN A 231 -1.79 1.69 -25.31
C ASN A 231 -2.19 0.41 -24.54
N LYS A 232 -1.58 -0.74 -24.86
CA LYS A 232 -1.92 -2.08 -24.32
C LYS A 232 -3.33 -2.61 -24.68
N HIS A 233 -3.98 -2.07 -25.71
CA HIS A 233 -5.21 -2.60 -26.31
C HIS A 233 -4.94 -3.21 -27.69
N VAL A 234 -5.16 -4.53 -27.81
CA VAL A 234 -5.14 -5.29 -29.07
C VAL A 234 -6.56 -5.38 -29.65
N GLN A 235 -6.77 -4.88 -30.88
CA GLN A 235 -8.09 -4.74 -31.52
C GLN A 235 -8.02 -4.85 -33.06
N PRO A 236 -9.10 -5.22 -33.77
CA PRO A 236 -10.41 -5.63 -33.27
C PRO A 236 -10.49 -7.15 -33.03
N LEU A 237 -10.80 -7.54 -31.79
CA LEU A 237 -10.88 -8.94 -31.38
C LEU A 237 -12.28 -9.30 -30.86
N TYR A 238 -12.83 -10.42 -31.35
CA TYR A 238 -14.02 -11.05 -30.79
C TYR A 238 -13.61 -11.90 -29.57
N LYS A 239 -14.34 -11.74 -28.46
CA LYS A 239 -14.07 -12.40 -27.16
C LYS A 239 -12.58 -12.32 -26.72
N HIS A 240 -11.88 -11.22 -27.03
CA HIS A 240 -10.43 -11.01 -26.82
C HIS A 240 -9.49 -12.05 -27.41
N CYS A 241 -9.93 -12.84 -28.40
CA CYS A 241 -9.05 -13.84 -29.00
C CYS A 241 -9.15 -13.97 -30.52
N ILE A 242 -10.32 -13.82 -31.15
CA ILE A 242 -10.45 -14.03 -32.61
C ILE A 242 -10.32 -12.71 -33.36
N ASN A 243 -9.45 -12.65 -34.37
CA ASN A 243 -9.33 -11.49 -35.27
C ASN A 243 -10.62 -11.29 -36.07
N ILE A 244 -11.30 -10.14 -35.89
CA ILE A 244 -12.59 -9.89 -36.56
C ILE A 244 -12.41 -9.67 -38.08
N GLU A 245 -11.28 -9.11 -38.52
CA GLU A 245 -11.04 -8.88 -39.94
C GLU A 245 -10.57 -10.13 -40.67
N TYR A 246 -9.81 -11.00 -40.01
CA TYR A 246 -9.44 -12.31 -40.54
C TYR A 246 -9.72 -13.39 -39.49
N PRO A 247 -10.98 -13.89 -39.39
CA PRO A 247 -11.37 -14.94 -38.46
C PRO A 247 -10.87 -16.33 -38.92
N THR A 248 -9.58 -16.41 -39.20
CA THR A 248 -8.74 -17.62 -39.32
C THR A 248 -7.43 -17.44 -38.54
N MET A 249 -7.31 -16.32 -37.79
CA MET A 249 -6.23 -15.99 -36.87
C MET A 249 -6.83 -15.72 -35.48
N ALA A 250 -6.11 -16.16 -34.45
CA ALA A 250 -6.43 -15.85 -33.06
C ALA A 250 -5.18 -15.48 -32.25
N ILE A 251 -5.38 -14.72 -31.18
CA ILE A 251 -4.36 -14.34 -30.19
C ILE A 251 -4.86 -14.84 -28.83
N ILE A 252 -4.10 -15.70 -28.18
CA ILE A 252 -4.50 -16.39 -26.95
C ILE A 252 -3.74 -15.78 -25.76
N GLY A 253 -4.41 -15.56 -24.62
CA GLY A 253 -3.77 -15.10 -23.38
C GLY A 253 -3.73 -13.59 -23.17
N LEU A 254 -4.51 -12.81 -23.92
CA LEU A 254 -4.66 -11.37 -23.67
C LEU A 254 -5.42 -11.02 -22.38
N PRO A 255 -6.44 -11.79 -21.91
CA PRO A 255 -7.14 -11.45 -20.67
C PRO A 255 -6.22 -11.47 -19.45
N PHE A 256 -6.33 -10.44 -18.61
CA PHE A 256 -5.59 -10.34 -17.35
C PHE A 256 -6.51 -10.00 -16.16
N ALA A 257 -6.01 -10.19 -14.95
CA ALA A 257 -6.83 -10.38 -13.74
C ALA A 257 -7.86 -11.51 -13.96
N VAL A 258 -7.32 -12.70 -14.24
CA VAL A 258 -8.00 -13.98 -14.51
C VAL A 258 -7.16 -15.12 -13.92
N LEU A 259 -7.73 -16.32 -13.75
CA LEU A 259 -6.93 -17.55 -13.61
C LEU A 259 -6.20 -17.88 -14.94
N PRO A 260 -4.85 -17.78 -15.03
CA PRO A 260 -4.18 -17.74 -16.33
C PRO A 260 -4.33 -19.03 -17.15
N THR A 261 -3.93 -20.19 -16.61
CA THR A 261 -3.99 -21.47 -17.34
C THR A 261 -5.40 -21.85 -17.75
N LEU A 262 -6.40 -21.58 -16.89
CA LEU A 262 -7.81 -21.82 -17.19
C LEU A 262 -8.29 -20.95 -18.35
N CYS A 263 -7.99 -19.65 -18.32
CA CYS A 263 -8.35 -18.71 -19.38
C CYS A 263 -7.73 -19.14 -20.72
N LEU A 264 -6.45 -19.56 -20.71
CA LEU A 264 -5.75 -20.09 -21.87
C LEU A 264 -6.40 -21.37 -22.43
N ASP A 265 -6.66 -22.37 -21.58
CA ASP A 265 -7.27 -23.65 -21.96
C ASP A 265 -8.68 -23.45 -22.55
N MET A 266 -9.47 -22.54 -21.98
CA MET A 266 -10.80 -22.20 -22.49
C MET A 266 -10.77 -21.43 -23.82
N GLN A 267 -9.89 -20.43 -23.97
CA GLN A 267 -9.72 -19.71 -25.23
C GLN A 267 -9.24 -20.63 -26.35
N VAL A 268 -8.29 -21.54 -26.08
CA VAL A 268 -7.83 -22.54 -27.06
C VAL A 268 -8.98 -23.42 -27.52
N ARG A 269 -9.74 -24.03 -26.59
CA ARG A 269 -10.84 -24.95 -26.95
C ARG A 269 -11.94 -24.26 -27.76
N PHE A 270 -12.25 -23.01 -27.46
CA PHE A 270 -13.16 -22.17 -28.26
C PHE A 270 -12.63 -21.95 -29.68
N VAL A 271 -11.38 -21.50 -29.82
CA VAL A 271 -10.77 -21.20 -31.11
C VAL A 271 -10.60 -22.46 -31.97
N ILE A 272 -10.20 -23.59 -31.38
CA ILE A 272 -10.02 -24.86 -32.12
C ILE A 272 -11.36 -25.41 -32.61
N LYS A 273 -12.43 -25.37 -31.80
CA LYS A 273 -13.78 -25.76 -32.25
C LYS A 273 -14.34 -24.87 -33.35
N PHE A 274 -14.00 -23.58 -33.34
CA PHE A 274 -14.31 -22.70 -34.46
C PHE A 274 -13.49 -23.07 -35.71
N PHE A 275 -12.17 -23.25 -35.59
CA PHE A 275 -11.30 -23.61 -36.71
C PHE A 275 -11.60 -25.01 -37.30
N SER A 276 -12.17 -25.94 -36.55
CA SER A 276 -12.66 -27.23 -37.05
C SER A 276 -14.03 -27.14 -37.74
N ASN A 277 -14.74 -26.02 -37.63
CA ASN A 277 -16.13 -25.80 -38.04
C ASN A 277 -17.16 -26.60 -37.20
N GLU A 278 -16.84 -26.92 -35.94
CA GLU A 278 -17.81 -27.44 -34.97
C GLU A 278 -18.67 -26.32 -34.33
N VAL A 279 -18.20 -25.08 -34.43
CA VAL A 279 -18.88 -23.86 -33.98
C VAL A 279 -18.82 -22.85 -35.12
N GLU A 280 -19.94 -22.24 -35.49
CA GLU A 280 -19.97 -21.10 -36.42
C GLU A 280 -19.85 -19.76 -35.66
N LEU A 281 -19.17 -18.78 -36.25
CA LEU A 281 -19.14 -17.41 -35.71
C LEU A 281 -20.31 -16.57 -36.23
N PRO A 282 -20.75 -15.55 -35.45
CA PRO A 282 -21.59 -14.47 -35.97
C PRO A 282 -20.93 -13.76 -37.17
N SER A 283 -21.71 -13.03 -37.97
CA SER A 283 -21.13 -12.24 -39.06
C SER A 283 -20.16 -11.17 -38.53
N LYS A 284 -19.19 -10.72 -39.36
CA LYS A 284 -18.28 -9.60 -39.01
C LYS A 284 -19.03 -8.41 -38.41
N LEU A 285 -20.18 -8.06 -38.99
CA LEU A 285 -21.01 -6.94 -38.54
C LEU A 285 -21.60 -7.17 -37.14
N GLU A 286 -21.89 -8.41 -36.75
CA GLU A 286 -22.36 -8.76 -35.41
C GLU A 286 -21.22 -8.80 -34.40
N MET A 287 -20.07 -9.37 -34.76
CA MET A 287 -18.86 -9.33 -33.93
C MET A 287 -18.44 -7.88 -33.64
N PHE A 288 -18.48 -6.98 -34.64
CA PHE A 288 -18.22 -5.55 -34.43
C PHE A 288 -19.29 -4.84 -33.57
N LYS A 289 -20.57 -5.20 -33.70
CA LYS A 289 -21.63 -4.66 -32.82
C LYS A 289 -21.44 -5.10 -31.37
N GLU A 290 -21.02 -6.35 -31.15
CA GLU A 290 -20.77 -6.89 -29.82
C GLU A 290 -19.54 -6.23 -29.18
N LEU A 291 -18.40 -6.19 -29.89
CA LEU A 291 -17.19 -5.48 -29.46
C LEU A 291 -17.48 -4.01 -29.12
N LYS A 292 -18.31 -3.32 -29.91
CA LYS A 292 -18.70 -1.94 -29.62
C LYS A 292 -19.48 -1.83 -28.30
N ARG A 293 -20.50 -2.67 -28.08
CA ARG A 293 -21.25 -2.70 -26.80
C ARG A 293 -20.33 -2.98 -25.62
N GLU A 294 -19.35 -3.87 -25.80
CA GLU A 294 -18.41 -4.22 -24.74
C GLU A 294 -17.48 -3.05 -24.38
N ILE A 295 -16.98 -2.32 -25.38
CA ILE A 295 -16.22 -1.07 -25.19
C ILE A 295 -17.08 -0.01 -24.50
N GLU A 296 -18.38 0.06 -24.79
CA GLU A 296 -19.33 0.98 -24.14
C GLU A 296 -19.60 0.58 -22.66
N ASP A 297 -19.84 -0.70 -22.36
CA ASP A 297 -19.93 -1.26 -20.98
C ASP A 297 -18.64 -1.02 -20.18
N ARG A 298 -17.47 -1.16 -20.80
CA ARG A 298 -16.17 -0.92 -20.16
C ARG A 298 -15.92 0.56 -19.85
N LYS A 299 -16.30 1.46 -20.77
CA LYS A 299 -16.26 2.92 -20.54
C LYS A 299 -17.24 3.34 -19.45
N ALA A 300 -18.46 2.77 -19.42
CA ALA A 300 -19.42 2.99 -18.35
C ALA A 300 -18.92 2.49 -16.98
N ARG A 301 -18.09 1.44 -16.96
CA ARG A 301 -17.36 0.94 -15.78
C ARG A 301 -16.03 1.67 -15.48
N GLY A 302 -15.73 2.78 -16.16
CA GLY A 302 -14.56 3.61 -15.90
C GLY A 302 -13.21 3.00 -16.29
N LEU A 303 -13.18 1.90 -17.05
CA LEU A 303 -11.94 1.24 -17.45
C LEU A 303 -11.15 2.06 -18.48
N ARG A 304 -9.85 2.25 -18.21
CA ARG A 304 -8.92 2.93 -19.13
C ARG A 304 -8.63 2.07 -20.37
N GLN A 305 -8.14 2.68 -21.45
CA GLN A 305 -7.77 1.96 -22.68
C GLN A 305 -6.77 0.83 -22.44
N CYS A 306 -5.78 1.05 -21.56
CA CYS A 306 -4.80 0.03 -21.15
C CYS A 306 -5.35 -1.09 -20.28
N GLU A 307 -6.62 -1.02 -19.89
CA GLU A 307 -7.35 -2.07 -19.16
C GLU A 307 -8.35 -2.80 -20.06
N ALA A 308 -8.26 -2.62 -21.38
CA ALA A 308 -9.14 -3.23 -22.37
C ALA A 308 -8.91 -4.75 -22.60
N HIS A 309 -8.20 -5.44 -21.69
CA HIS A 309 -8.23 -6.90 -21.56
C HIS A 309 -8.39 -7.35 -20.09
N LYS A 310 -8.76 -6.43 -19.17
CA LYS A 310 -8.94 -6.72 -17.74
C LYS A 310 -10.31 -7.33 -17.47
N MET A 311 -10.36 -8.54 -16.93
CA MET A 311 -11.62 -9.22 -16.58
C MET A 311 -12.07 -8.94 -15.16
N GLY A 312 -11.24 -9.31 -14.16
CA GLY A 312 -11.62 -9.29 -12.76
C GLY A 312 -12.94 -10.05 -12.53
N ALA A 313 -13.90 -9.40 -11.85
CA ALA A 313 -15.19 -10.00 -11.51
C ALA A 313 -16.02 -10.53 -12.69
N LYS A 314 -15.76 -10.12 -13.95
CA LYS A 314 -16.43 -10.66 -15.14
C LYS A 314 -15.79 -11.95 -15.70
N GLU A 315 -14.71 -12.49 -15.12
CA GLU A 315 -14.09 -13.72 -15.66
C GLU A 315 -15.07 -14.91 -15.71
N TYR A 316 -15.94 -15.06 -14.70
CA TYR A 316 -16.93 -16.14 -14.67
C TYR A 316 -18.04 -15.95 -15.72
N GLU A 317 -18.44 -14.71 -16.01
CA GLU A 317 -19.36 -14.39 -17.10
C GLU A 317 -18.74 -14.80 -18.44
N TYR A 318 -17.49 -14.39 -18.68
CA TYR A 318 -16.71 -14.71 -19.88
C TYR A 318 -16.52 -16.22 -20.08
N TYR A 319 -16.20 -16.97 -19.02
CA TYR A 319 -16.08 -18.43 -19.11
C TYR A 319 -17.41 -19.12 -19.44
N ASN A 320 -18.52 -18.69 -18.84
CA ASN A 320 -19.84 -19.26 -19.13
C ASN A 320 -20.32 -18.93 -20.56
N ASP A 321 -20.04 -17.71 -21.03
CA ASP A 321 -20.28 -17.24 -22.39
C ASP A 321 -19.55 -18.12 -23.41
N LEU A 322 -18.23 -18.32 -23.25
CA LEU A 322 -17.45 -19.27 -24.07
C LEU A 322 -18.00 -20.70 -24.00
N CYS A 323 -18.34 -21.22 -22.81
CA CYS A 323 -18.95 -22.54 -22.67
C CYS A 323 -20.32 -22.65 -23.38
N SER A 324 -21.14 -21.59 -23.35
CA SER A 324 -22.46 -21.59 -23.98
C SER A 324 -22.38 -21.65 -25.52
N ILE A 325 -21.37 -20.99 -26.10
CA ILE A 325 -21.09 -20.99 -27.54
C ILE A 325 -20.53 -22.35 -28.02
N THR A 326 -19.80 -23.06 -27.16
CA THR A 326 -18.99 -24.23 -27.54
C THR A 326 -19.51 -25.58 -27.06
N GLY A 327 -20.51 -25.59 -26.16
CA GLY A 327 -20.97 -26.79 -25.47
C GLY A 327 -19.91 -27.42 -24.56
N ILE A 328 -18.88 -26.68 -24.14
CA ILE A 328 -17.84 -27.17 -23.23
C ILE A 328 -18.40 -27.24 -21.81
N THR A 329 -18.24 -28.39 -21.16
CA THR A 329 -18.54 -28.55 -19.73
C THR A 329 -17.46 -27.88 -18.88
N ASN A 330 -17.89 -26.98 -17.99
CA ASN A 330 -17.00 -26.23 -17.11
C ASN A 330 -16.43 -27.09 -15.96
N MET A 331 -15.47 -26.54 -15.24
CA MET A 331 -14.67 -27.08 -14.14
C MET A 331 -15.33 -28.13 -13.20
N LYS A 332 -14.48 -29.03 -12.68
CA LYS A 332 -14.83 -29.90 -11.53
C LYS A 332 -15.39 -29.04 -10.38
N PRO A 333 -16.49 -29.45 -9.70
CA PRO A 333 -17.11 -28.64 -8.64
C PRO A 333 -16.18 -28.19 -7.51
N VAL A 334 -15.11 -28.95 -7.24
CA VAL A 334 -14.05 -28.58 -6.28
C VAL A 334 -13.36 -27.26 -6.67
N VAL A 335 -13.03 -27.05 -7.95
CA VAL A 335 -12.38 -25.80 -8.40
C VAL A 335 -13.37 -24.64 -8.31
N ALA A 336 -14.64 -24.86 -8.70
CA ALA A 336 -15.70 -23.87 -8.56
C ALA A 336 -16.04 -23.52 -7.09
N ASN A 337 -15.77 -24.41 -6.14
CA ASN A 337 -15.88 -24.14 -4.71
C ASN A 337 -14.63 -23.42 -4.17
N ILE A 338 -13.41 -23.83 -4.56
CA ILE A 338 -12.19 -23.09 -4.22
C ILE A 338 -12.26 -21.65 -4.76
N MET A 339 -12.81 -21.43 -5.95
CA MET A 339 -13.07 -20.07 -6.49
C MET A 339 -14.21 -19.31 -5.78
N LYS A 340 -15.06 -19.98 -5.00
CA LYS A 340 -15.98 -19.31 -4.06
C LYS A 340 -15.29 -18.99 -2.75
N ASP A 341 -14.53 -19.91 -2.18
CA ASP A 341 -13.86 -19.69 -0.89
C ASP A 341 -12.74 -18.64 -1.02
N CYS A 342 -12.06 -18.58 -2.17
CA CYS A 342 -11.08 -17.54 -2.52
C CYS A 342 -11.68 -16.30 -3.23
N GLY A 343 -13.01 -16.22 -3.42
CA GLY A 343 -13.63 -15.17 -4.25
C GLY A 343 -14.99 -14.64 -3.79
N ARG A 344 -15.60 -15.22 -2.75
CA ARG A 344 -16.89 -14.86 -2.14
C ARG A 344 -17.01 -15.37 -0.69
N LYS A 345 -16.29 -14.76 0.25
CA LYS A 345 -16.84 -14.53 1.58
C LYS A 345 -17.65 -13.23 1.51
N TYR A 346 -18.95 -13.30 1.83
CA TYR A 346 -19.69 -12.11 2.27
C TYR A 346 -19.68 -12.11 3.79
N ILE A 347 -18.61 -11.56 4.36
CA ILE A 347 -18.47 -11.27 5.78
C ILE A 347 -17.98 -9.83 5.87
N TYR A 348 -18.47 -9.07 6.85
CA TYR A 348 -18.12 -7.66 6.99
C TYR A 348 -16.68 -7.52 7.52
N GLU A 349 -15.73 -7.50 6.59
CA GLU A 349 -14.30 -7.33 6.86
C GLU A 349 -13.99 -5.84 7.10
N LEU A 350 -13.39 -5.53 8.26
CA LEU A 350 -13.07 -4.18 8.72
C LEU A 350 -11.57 -4.04 8.95
N GLU A 351 -10.99 -2.97 8.42
CA GLU A 351 -9.58 -2.61 8.59
C GLU A 351 -9.38 -1.52 9.67
N THR A 352 -8.30 -1.61 10.42
CA THR A 352 -7.86 -0.59 11.38
C THR A 352 -6.38 -0.24 11.16
N TYR A 353 -6.06 1.01 10.81
CA TYR A 353 -4.67 1.40 10.54
C TYR A 353 -3.95 1.96 11.78
N ARG A 354 -2.89 1.26 12.21
CA ARG A 354 -2.03 1.39 13.40
C ARG A 354 -2.67 0.99 14.74
N ALA A 355 -1.96 0.16 15.51
CA ALA A 355 -2.32 -0.41 16.80
C ALA A 355 -1.87 0.47 17.99
N GLY A 356 -1.92 1.79 17.82
CA GLY A 356 -1.90 2.75 18.91
C GLY A 356 -3.20 2.75 19.71
N THR A 357 -3.35 3.70 20.65
CA THR A 357 -4.50 3.79 21.57
C THR A 357 -5.87 3.80 20.86
N ALA A 358 -5.97 4.42 19.69
CA ALA A 358 -7.19 4.40 18.87
C ALA A 358 -7.42 3.02 18.20
N GLY A 359 -6.38 2.41 17.63
CA GLY A 359 -6.48 1.12 16.95
C GLY A 359 -6.90 -0.03 17.87
N LEU A 360 -6.35 -0.10 19.09
CA LEU A 360 -6.74 -1.12 20.07
C LEU A 360 -8.23 -1.02 20.44
N SER A 361 -8.77 0.19 20.61
CA SER A 361 -10.21 0.40 20.84
C SER A 361 -11.05 0.03 19.60
N ALA A 362 -10.54 0.28 18.39
CA ALA A 362 -11.24 -0.03 17.15
C ALA A 362 -11.37 -1.55 16.93
N VAL A 363 -10.28 -2.30 17.11
CA VAL A 363 -10.30 -3.78 17.07
C VAL A 363 -11.24 -4.32 18.15
N LYS A 364 -11.08 -3.88 19.41
CA LYS A 364 -11.88 -4.36 20.55
C LYS A 364 -13.37 -4.16 20.35
N ASN A 365 -13.80 -2.94 20.03
CA ASN A 365 -15.23 -2.63 19.84
C ASN A 365 -15.80 -3.33 18.58
N SER A 366 -15.01 -3.49 17.51
CA SER A 366 -15.48 -4.19 16.29
C SER A 366 -15.73 -5.69 16.54
N LEU A 367 -14.92 -6.34 17.39
CA LEU A 367 -15.14 -7.72 17.82
C LEU A 367 -16.43 -7.89 18.65
N GLU A 368 -16.75 -6.92 19.51
CA GLU A 368 -18.01 -6.90 20.28
C GLU A 368 -19.23 -6.70 19.37
N HIS A 369 -19.08 -5.97 18.26
CA HIS A 369 -20.07 -5.87 17.18
C HIS A 369 -20.02 -7.05 16.17
N HIS A 370 -19.26 -8.11 16.48
CA HIS A 370 -19.15 -9.35 15.69
C HIS A 370 -18.65 -9.18 14.25
N MET A 371 -17.81 -8.19 14.00
CA MET A 371 -17.17 -7.96 12.69
C MET A 371 -15.92 -8.85 12.51
N GLU A 372 -15.59 -9.23 11.27
CA GLU A 372 -14.28 -9.81 10.95
C GLU A 372 -13.30 -8.63 10.82
N VAL A 373 -12.20 -8.63 11.57
CA VAL A 373 -11.36 -7.42 11.72
C VAL A 373 -9.87 -7.75 11.61
N VAL A 374 -9.15 -6.88 10.90
CA VAL A 374 -7.69 -6.85 10.85
C VAL A 374 -7.20 -5.45 11.16
N CYS A 375 -6.08 -5.36 11.88
CA CYS A 375 -5.36 -4.14 12.15
C CYS A 375 -3.93 -4.26 11.62
N TYR A 376 -3.43 -3.21 10.99
CA TYR A 376 -2.06 -3.15 10.47
C TYR A 376 -1.24 -2.18 11.31
N GLU A 377 -0.17 -2.65 11.92
CA GLU A 377 0.83 -1.80 12.59
C GLU A 377 2.16 -1.90 11.85
N ARG A 378 2.84 -0.77 11.67
CA ARG A 378 4.15 -0.73 11.01
C ARG A 378 5.24 -1.26 11.94
N GLU A 379 5.13 -0.96 13.22
CA GLU A 379 6.13 -1.35 14.22
C GLU A 379 5.92 -2.81 14.67
N GLU A 380 6.93 -3.39 15.33
CA GLU A 380 6.88 -4.76 15.88
C GLU A 380 5.90 -4.95 17.07
N GLN A 381 5.36 -3.86 17.63
CA GLN A 381 4.61 -3.88 18.90
C GLN A 381 3.47 -2.87 18.98
N VAL A 382 2.52 -3.11 19.89
CA VAL A 382 1.38 -2.19 20.14
C VAL A 382 1.80 -1.01 20.99
N GLY A 383 1.14 0.13 20.78
CA GLY A 383 1.35 1.36 21.56
C GLY A 383 1.41 2.63 20.71
N GLY A 384 1.82 2.51 19.45
CA GLY A 384 2.06 3.64 18.56
C GLY A 384 3.03 4.63 19.20
N THR A 385 2.61 5.90 19.34
CA THR A 385 3.44 6.96 19.91
C THR A 385 3.98 6.68 21.32
N TRP A 386 3.43 5.73 22.09
CA TRP A 386 3.95 5.38 23.42
C TRP A 386 5.16 4.43 23.40
N VAL A 387 5.48 3.83 22.24
CA VAL A 387 6.77 3.16 22.02
C VAL A 387 7.87 4.23 22.07
N TYR A 388 9.02 3.91 22.68
CA TYR A 388 10.16 4.82 22.76
C TYR A 388 11.31 4.35 21.86
N GLU A 389 11.70 5.19 20.90
CA GLU A 389 12.89 4.99 20.05
C GLU A 389 14.00 5.96 20.48
N ASP A 390 15.22 5.47 20.75
CA ASP A 390 16.38 6.30 21.11
C ASP A 390 17.09 6.80 19.84
N THR A 391 16.61 7.92 19.27
CA THR A 391 17.09 8.48 18.01
C THR A 391 18.12 9.59 18.24
N ASP A 392 19.17 9.65 17.41
CA ASP A 392 20.14 10.74 17.52
C ASP A 392 19.66 12.00 16.79
N ALA A 393 19.28 13.03 17.56
CA ALA A 393 18.89 14.37 17.10
C ALA A 393 19.96 15.13 16.27
N THR A 394 21.12 14.52 15.98
CA THR A 394 22.11 15.02 15.00
C THR A 394 21.80 14.57 13.56
N VAL A 395 20.96 13.55 13.38
CA VAL A 395 20.52 13.06 12.06
C VAL A 395 19.60 14.08 11.39
N GLN A 396 19.98 14.55 10.19
CA GLN A 396 19.05 15.23 9.31
C GLN A 396 18.02 14.20 8.83
N CYS A 397 16.74 14.47 9.10
CA CYS A 397 15.71 13.43 9.26
C CYS A 397 15.14 12.91 7.92
N ASP A 398 15.93 12.14 7.18
CA ASP A 398 15.46 11.34 6.03
C ASP A 398 14.85 9.98 6.46
N GLU A 399 15.07 9.54 7.71
CA GLU A 399 14.40 8.37 8.31
C GLU A 399 13.09 8.77 9.02
N GLU A 400 12.00 8.02 8.80
CA GLU A 400 10.70 8.29 9.46
C GLU A 400 10.65 7.79 10.91
N VAL A 401 11.20 8.61 11.82
CA VAL A 401 11.01 8.46 13.28
C VAL A 401 9.52 8.34 13.62
N HIS A 402 9.11 7.26 14.28
CA HIS A 402 7.69 7.05 14.62
C HIS A 402 7.29 7.81 15.89
N SER A 403 8.15 7.77 16.91
CA SER A 403 7.81 8.29 18.24
C SER A 403 8.20 9.75 18.46
N SER A 404 7.33 10.46 19.21
CA SER A 404 7.58 11.80 19.76
C SER A 404 7.86 11.76 21.28
N MET A 405 8.12 10.58 21.85
CA MET A 405 8.42 10.42 23.27
C MET A 405 9.88 10.72 23.59
N TYR A 406 10.12 11.13 24.83
CA TYR A 406 11.44 11.40 25.38
C TYR A 406 11.61 10.73 26.75
N GLN A 407 12.86 10.50 27.14
CA GLN A 407 13.22 9.87 28.41
C GLN A 407 12.65 10.68 29.58
N GLY A 408 12.15 10.02 30.63
CA GLY A 408 11.58 10.70 31.80
C GLY A 408 10.24 11.43 31.57
N LEU A 409 9.60 11.30 30.40
CA LEU A 409 8.24 11.82 30.18
C LEU A 409 7.27 11.20 31.20
N ARG A 410 6.51 12.08 31.87
CA ARG A 410 5.34 11.73 32.68
C ARG A 410 4.09 12.30 32.03
N THR A 411 2.95 11.65 32.19
CA THR A 411 1.69 12.11 31.62
C THR A 411 1.36 13.53 32.08
N ASN A 412 0.69 14.29 31.21
CA ASN A 412 0.15 15.62 31.51
C ASN A 412 -1.29 15.56 32.06
N LEU A 413 -1.94 14.41 31.95
CA LEU A 413 -3.24 14.09 32.54
C LEU A 413 -3.11 12.91 33.52
N PRO A 414 -3.98 12.80 34.54
CA PRO A 414 -3.99 11.67 35.45
C PRO A 414 -4.51 10.38 34.76
N LYS A 415 -3.93 9.22 35.08
CA LYS A 415 -4.27 7.92 34.45
C LYS A 415 -5.77 7.57 34.55
N GLU A 416 -6.42 8.05 35.61
CA GLU A 416 -7.85 7.87 35.89
C GLU A 416 -8.77 8.51 34.83
N VAL A 417 -8.25 9.40 33.98
CA VAL A 417 -8.96 9.93 32.79
C VAL A 417 -8.36 9.49 31.46
N MET A 418 -7.22 8.77 31.48
CA MET A 418 -6.54 8.24 30.29
C MET A 418 -6.84 6.77 30.02
N GLY A 419 -7.45 6.03 30.95
CA GLY A 419 -7.90 4.66 30.72
C GLY A 419 -9.07 4.55 29.74
N TYR A 420 -9.25 3.38 29.15
CA TYR A 420 -10.47 3.01 28.44
C TYR A 420 -11.65 2.88 29.43
N PRO A 421 -12.91 3.18 29.03
CA PRO A 421 -14.06 3.17 29.95
C PRO A 421 -14.37 1.80 30.60
N ASP A 422 -13.92 0.72 29.97
CA ASP A 422 -14.15 -0.69 30.30
C ASP A 422 -12.97 -1.38 31.01
N PHE A 423 -11.78 -0.78 30.97
CA PHE A 423 -10.53 -1.36 31.49
C PHE A 423 -9.73 -0.30 32.26
N PRO A 424 -10.00 -0.09 33.56
CA PRO A 424 -9.26 0.89 34.36
C PRO A 424 -7.78 0.50 34.53
N TYR A 425 -6.92 1.49 34.82
CA TYR A 425 -5.53 1.23 35.17
C TYR A 425 -5.44 0.34 36.45
N PRO A 426 -4.69 -0.78 36.43
CA PRO A 426 -4.49 -1.62 37.60
C PRO A 426 -3.83 -0.91 38.79
N ASP A 427 -4.15 -1.33 40.01
CA ASP A 427 -3.68 -0.71 41.27
C ASP A 427 -2.15 -0.64 41.43
N LYS A 428 -1.37 -1.42 40.67
CA LYS A 428 0.11 -1.36 40.69
C LYS A 428 0.67 0.01 40.25
N PHE A 429 -0.11 0.77 39.48
CA PHE A 429 0.27 2.12 39.06
C PHE A 429 -0.14 3.11 40.15
N GLU A 430 0.64 3.18 41.24
CA GLU A 430 0.28 3.95 42.45
C GLU A 430 0.04 5.44 42.16
N MET A 431 0.91 6.04 41.34
CA MET A 431 0.83 7.45 40.95
C MET A 431 -0.27 7.69 39.90
N SER A 432 -0.92 8.87 39.92
CA SER A 432 -1.86 9.25 38.86
C SER A 432 -1.15 9.81 37.63
N PHE A 433 -0.08 10.59 37.80
CA PHE A 433 0.74 11.07 36.68
C PHE A 433 1.88 10.09 36.43
N VAL A 434 1.58 9.05 35.68
CA VAL A 434 2.45 7.90 35.37
C VAL A 434 3.53 8.27 34.32
N THR A 435 4.50 7.39 34.08
CA THR A 435 5.51 7.54 33.02
C THR A 435 4.97 7.14 31.65
N SER A 436 5.68 7.47 30.56
CA SER A 436 5.39 6.93 29.22
C SER A 436 5.42 5.40 29.18
N ALA A 437 6.38 4.78 29.88
CA ALA A 437 6.50 3.32 29.96
C ALA A 437 5.30 2.66 30.67
N ASP A 438 4.74 3.28 31.71
CA ASP A 438 3.53 2.79 32.38
C ASP A 438 2.31 2.81 31.44
N VAL A 439 2.20 3.82 30.56
CA VAL A 439 1.13 3.89 29.56
C VAL A 439 1.32 2.82 28.48
N LEU A 440 2.56 2.61 28.01
CA LEU A 440 2.88 1.53 27.07
C LEU A 440 2.55 0.15 27.66
N GLU A 441 2.90 -0.09 28.94
CA GLU A 441 2.58 -1.32 29.63
C GLU A 441 1.05 -1.49 29.78
N TYR A 442 0.32 -0.43 30.13
CA TYR A 442 -1.14 -0.44 30.19
C TYR A 442 -1.80 -0.77 28.84
N LEU A 443 -1.30 -0.24 27.72
CA LEU A 443 -1.79 -0.56 26.38
C LEU A 443 -1.51 -2.02 25.99
N ASN A 444 -0.35 -2.56 26.39
CA ASN A 444 -0.04 -3.97 26.23
C ASN A 444 -0.97 -4.86 27.08
N LEU A 445 -1.22 -4.50 28.35
CA LEU A 445 -2.18 -5.20 29.22
C LEU A 445 -3.61 -5.20 28.65
N TYR A 446 -4.05 -4.11 28.02
CA TYR A 446 -5.34 -4.05 27.32
C TYR A 446 -5.37 -5.01 26.12
N ALA A 447 -4.33 -4.96 25.28
CA ALA A 447 -4.20 -5.83 24.11
C ALA A 447 -4.16 -7.32 24.49
N ASP A 448 -3.53 -7.68 25.61
CA ASP A 448 -3.42 -9.05 26.09
C ASP A 448 -4.73 -9.52 26.74
N HIS A 449 -5.39 -8.67 27.54
CA HIS A 449 -6.67 -8.98 28.20
C HIS A 449 -7.77 -9.32 27.19
N PHE A 450 -7.94 -8.47 26.17
CA PHE A 450 -8.91 -8.69 25.10
C PHE A 450 -8.36 -9.53 23.93
N LYS A 451 -7.12 -10.03 24.03
CA LYS A 451 -6.44 -10.91 23.05
C LYS A 451 -6.37 -10.31 21.63
N LEU A 452 -6.23 -8.99 21.55
CA LEU A 452 -6.31 -8.21 20.31
C LEU A 452 -5.18 -8.53 19.32
N ARG A 453 -4.02 -8.99 19.80
CA ARG A 453 -2.87 -9.34 18.94
C ARG A 453 -3.17 -10.39 17.88
N ASN A 454 -4.15 -11.25 18.08
CA ASN A 454 -4.57 -12.24 17.07
C ASN A 454 -5.17 -11.59 15.80
N TYR A 455 -5.49 -10.30 15.87
CA TYR A 455 -6.10 -9.50 14.81
C TYR A 455 -5.16 -8.37 14.34
N ILE A 456 -3.92 -8.31 14.84
CA ILE A 456 -2.94 -7.27 14.49
C ILE A 456 -1.80 -7.90 13.68
N GLN A 457 -1.57 -7.38 12.48
CA GLN A 457 -0.41 -7.68 11.64
C GLN A 457 0.63 -6.59 11.89
N PHE A 458 1.67 -6.94 12.64
CA PHE A 458 2.85 -6.11 12.91
C PHE A 458 3.81 -6.11 11.71
N GLU A 459 4.77 -5.18 11.69
CA GLU A 459 5.74 -5.03 10.59
C GLU A 459 5.08 -4.78 9.20
N HIS A 460 3.85 -4.25 9.19
CA HIS A 460 2.98 -4.23 8.02
C HIS A 460 2.45 -2.82 7.72
N GLU A 461 3.25 -2.00 7.03
CA GLU A 461 2.82 -0.65 6.65
C GLU A 461 1.79 -0.64 5.50
N VAL A 462 0.67 0.06 5.73
CA VAL A 462 -0.31 0.38 4.67
C VAL A 462 0.19 1.59 3.89
N ILE A 463 0.70 1.34 2.69
CA ILE A 463 1.24 2.37 1.78
C ILE A 463 0.16 3.03 0.92
N ARG A 464 -1.01 2.40 0.74
CA ARG A 464 -2.15 2.99 0.02
C ARG A 464 -3.49 2.45 0.47
N VAL A 465 -4.47 3.34 0.64
CA VAL A 465 -5.91 3.05 0.72
C VAL A 465 -6.64 3.79 -0.41
N LYS A 466 -7.58 3.13 -1.08
CA LYS A 466 -8.51 3.77 -2.04
C LYS A 466 -9.89 3.11 -2.01
N PRO A 467 -10.98 3.81 -2.37
CA PRO A 467 -12.28 3.19 -2.51
C PRO A 467 -12.35 2.28 -3.75
N ARG A 468 -13.31 1.36 -3.73
CA ARG A 468 -13.69 0.50 -4.85
C ARG A 468 -15.18 0.69 -5.19
N LEU A 469 -15.64 -0.08 -6.18
CA LEU A 469 -17.08 -0.25 -6.44
C LEU A 469 -17.78 -0.83 -5.19
N ASN A 470 -19.11 -0.75 -5.13
CA ASN A 470 -19.96 -1.25 -4.04
C ASN A 470 -19.74 -0.64 -2.63
N ARG A 471 -18.93 0.43 -2.48
CA ARG A 471 -18.49 1.04 -1.20
C ARG A 471 -17.43 0.24 -0.41
N GLU A 472 -16.88 -0.80 -1.04
CA GLU A 472 -15.67 -1.50 -0.59
C GLU A 472 -14.44 -0.58 -0.62
N TRP A 473 -13.39 -0.97 0.09
CA TRP A 473 -12.06 -0.37 0.10
C TRP A 473 -11.01 -1.33 -0.47
N GLU A 474 -9.91 -0.78 -0.98
CA GLU A 474 -8.65 -1.48 -1.22
C GLU A 474 -7.58 -0.86 -0.33
N ALA A 475 -6.92 -1.68 0.48
CA ALA A 475 -5.68 -1.31 1.13
C ALA A 475 -4.51 -2.14 0.57
N SER A 476 -3.35 -1.51 0.49
CA SER A 476 -2.12 -2.07 -0.07
C SER A 476 -0.97 -1.84 0.91
N SER A 477 -0.21 -2.89 1.18
CA SER A 477 1.15 -2.80 1.71
C SER A 477 2.17 -2.99 0.59
N LEU A 478 3.46 -3.08 0.92
CA LEU A 478 4.52 -3.43 -0.03
C LEU A 478 4.34 -4.82 -0.67
N PHE A 479 3.71 -5.76 0.03
CA PHE A 479 3.67 -7.18 -0.34
C PHE A 479 2.25 -7.74 -0.56
N THR A 480 1.22 -7.08 -0.04
CA THR A 480 -0.16 -7.57 -0.06
C THR A 480 -1.15 -6.48 -0.47
N VAL A 481 -2.29 -6.91 -1.02
CA VAL A 481 -3.46 -6.06 -1.26
C VAL A 481 -4.66 -6.79 -0.70
N GLN A 482 -5.44 -6.13 0.15
CA GLN A 482 -6.66 -6.67 0.76
C GLN A 482 -7.84 -5.71 0.56
N TYR A 483 -9.05 -6.19 0.82
CA TYR A 483 -10.29 -5.49 0.51
C TYR A 483 -11.24 -5.52 1.69
N PHE A 484 -11.85 -4.37 2.01
CA PHE A 484 -12.60 -4.21 3.25
C PHE A 484 -13.94 -3.52 3.02
N ASP A 485 -14.96 -3.94 3.75
CA ASP A 485 -16.28 -3.32 3.77
C ASP A 485 -16.23 -1.93 4.43
N ARG A 486 -15.38 -1.79 5.46
CA ARG A 486 -15.27 -0.60 6.32
C ARG A 486 -13.80 -0.37 6.72
N ILE A 487 -13.42 0.88 7.00
CA ILE A 487 -12.05 1.19 7.47
C ILE A 487 -12.05 2.26 8.59
N PHE A 488 -11.28 1.99 9.63
CA PHE A 488 -10.84 2.96 10.64
C PHE A 488 -9.39 3.40 10.39
N VAL A 489 -9.19 4.69 10.18
CA VAL A 489 -7.87 5.31 10.04
C VAL A 489 -7.45 5.85 11.41
N CYS A 490 -6.51 5.17 12.07
CA CYS A 490 -6.13 5.40 13.48
C CYS A 490 -4.65 5.80 13.67
N ASN A 491 -3.96 6.25 12.61
CA ASN A 491 -2.51 6.50 12.59
C ASN A 491 -2.01 7.69 13.43
N GLY A 492 -2.91 8.44 14.05
CA GLY A 492 -2.57 9.64 14.83
C GLY A 492 -2.10 10.82 13.97
N HIS A 493 -1.60 11.86 14.63
CA HIS A 493 -1.28 13.15 14.02
C HIS A 493 -0.14 13.90 14.73
N TYR A 494 0.70 13.19 15.50
CA TYR A 494 1.82 13.75 16.27
C TYR A 494 3.18 13.19 15.83
N THR A 495 3.32 12.98 14.52
CA THR A 495 4.56 12.53 13.85
C THR A 495 5.13 13.66 12.98
N LYS A 496 4.47 14.01 11.88
CA LYS A 496 4.92 15.04 10.93
C LYS A 496 5.03 16.43 11.57
N PRO A 497 6.24 17.02 11.73
CA PRO A 497 6.43 18.31 12.36
C PRO A 497 5.72 19.48 11.64
N GLN A 498 5.32 20.50 12.40
CA GLN A 498 4.95 21.80 11.85
C GLN A 498 6.01 22.85 12.23
N TYR A 499 6.95 23.12 11.32
CA TYR A 499 7.89 24.24 11.45
C TYR A 499 7.20 25.59 11.15
N PRO A 500 7.64 26.70 11.78
CA PRO A 500 7.21 28.05 11.43
C PRO A 500 8.04 28.63 10.27
N GLU A 501 7.49 29.59 9.53
CA GLU A 501 8.23 30.39 8.57
C GLU A 501 8.76 31.66 9.26
N ILE A 502 10.02 31.65 9.68
CA ILE A 502 10.69 32.79 10.34
C ILE A 502 11.89 33.23 9.49
N PRO A 503 12.03 34.52 9.12
CA PRO A 503 13.16 34.98 8.32
C PRO A 503 14.50 34.70 9.01
N GLY A 504 15.50 34.24 8.23
CA GLY A 504 16.86 33.99 8.72
C GLY A 504 17.11 32.61 9.34
N MET A 505 16.13 31.71 9.39
CA MET A 505 16.34 30.32 9.83
C MET A 505 17.42 29.59 9.01
N ASP A 506 17.64 30.04 7.77
CA ASP A 506 18.66 29.58 6.82
C ASP A 506 20.08 30.10 7.12
N ILE A 507 20.24 31.22 7.84
CA ILE A 507 21.55 31.79 8.18
C ILE A 507 22.01 31.47 9.61
N TYR A 508 21.11 30.99 10.47
CA TYR A 508 21.40 30.62 11.86
C TYR A 508 22.28 29.37 11.94
N ARG A 509 23.38 29.44 12.68
CA ARG A 509 24.46 28.43 12.68
C ARG A 509 24.43 27.44 13.85
N GLY A 510 23.62 27.68 14.87
CA GLY A 510 23.45 26.75 15.99
C GLY A 510 22.58 25.56 15.61
N LEU A 511 22.40 24.62 16.55
CA LEU A 511 21.53 23.46 16.33
C LEU A 511 20.06 23.90 16.18
N GLN A 512 19.31 23.25 15.30
CA GLN A 512 17.87 23.47 15.10
C GLN A 512 17.16 22.12 15.05
N LEU A 513 16.15 21.89 15.90
CA LEU A 513 15.33 20.67 15.89
C LEU A 513 13.85 20.96 16.21
N HIS A 514 12.95 20.08 15.77
CA HIS A 514 11.58 20.06 16.29
C HIS A 514 11.48 19.18 17.54
N SER A 515 10.53 19.49 18.42
CA SER A 515 10.18 18.71 19.62
C SER A 515 9.88 17.22 19.36
N HIS A 516 9.59 16.84 18.12
CA HIS A 516 9.49 15.45 17.66
C HIS A 516 10.80 14.66 17.82
N LEU A 517 11.95 15.31 17.60
CA LEU A 517 13.29 14.74 17.69
C LEU A 517 13.94 14.95 19.07
N TYR A 518 13.23 15.58 20.02
CA TYR A 518 13.71 15.69 21.40
C TYR A 518 13.66 14.32 22.09
N ARG A 519 14.72 13.99 22.84
CA ARG A 519 14.87 12.68 23.53
C ARG A 519 15.37 12.78 24.96
N THR A 520 16.28 13.70 25.26
CA THR A 520 16.95 13.80 26.57
C THR A 520 17.44 15.24 26.83
N PRO A 521 17.38 15.75 28.07
CA PRO A 521 17.89 17.07 28.44
C PRO A 521 19.43 17.10 28.53
N GLN A 522 20.10 15.94 28.59
CA GLN A 522 21.56 15.86 28.71
C GLN A 522 22.30 16.37 27.46
N LYS A 523 21.68 16.31 26.27
CA LYS A 523 22.24 16.91 25.03
C LYS A 523 22.28 18.45 25.06
N PHE A 524 21.59 19.07 26.01
CA PHE A 524 21.51 20.54 26.17
C PHE A 524 22.21 21.00 27.46
N LYS A 525 23.08 20.16 28.04
CA LYS A 525 23.79 20.48 29.28
C LYS A 525 24.78 21.62 29.04
N ASP A 526 24.75 22.63 29.90
CA ASP A 526 25.57 23.86 29.82
C ASP A 526 25.30 24.75 28.57
N GLU A 527 24.33 24.39 27.73
CA GLU A 527 23.95 25.12 26.50
C GLU A 527 22.96 26.27 26.75
N THR A 528 22.89 27.20 25.81
CA THR A 528 21.92 28.31 25.75
C THR A 528 20.84 27.97 24.72
N VAL A 529 19.59 27.73 25.17
CA VAL A 529 18.55 27.14 24.32
C VAL A 529 17.36 28.06 24.12
N LEU A 530 16.93 28.28 22.88
CA LEU A 530 15.65 28.91 22.55
C LEU A 530 14.58 27.84 22.29
N VAL A 531 13.47 27.88 23.04
CA VAL A 531 12.27 27.08 22.80
C VAL A 531 11.18 27.98 22.20
N ILE A 532 10.63 27.61 21.04
CA ILE A 532 9.59 28.39 20.34
C ILE A 532 8.25 27.69 20.45
N GLY A 533 7.29 28.35 21.14
CA GLY A 533 5.91 27.91 21.31
C GLY A 533 5.61 27.33 22.69
N ALA A 534 4.82 28.04 23.49
CA ALA A 534 4.37 27.63 24.83
C ALA A 534 3.17 26.65 24.82
N GLY A 535 3.16 25.69 23.90
CA GLY A 535 2.22 24.55 23.91
C GLY A 535 2.61 23.51 24.98
N PRO A 536 1.83 22.41 25.15
CA PRO A 536 2.14 21.36 26.13
C PRO A 536 3.58 20.83 26.02
N SER A 537 4.05 20.54 24.81
CA SER A 537 5.44 20.13 24.57
C SER A 537 6.44 21.22 24.96
N GLY A 538 6.18 22.48 24.61
CA GLY A 538 7.09 23.59 24.91
C GLY A 538 7.23 23.87 26.40
N MET A 539 6.13 23.83 27.15
CA MET A 539 6.14 24.00 28.62
C MET A 539 6.92 22.87 29.30
N ASP A 540 6.66 21.62 28.92
CA ASP A 540 7.28 20.46 29.57
C ASP A 540 8.75 20.27 29.14
N VAL A 541 9.10 20.49 27.87
CA VAL A 541 10.50 20.48 27.38
C VAL A 541 11.31 21.63 28.00
N THR A 542 10.74 22.83 28.15
CA THR A 542 11.41 23.93 28.86
C THR A 542 11.71 23.55 30.31
N GLN A 543 10.72 23.02 31.04
CA GLN A 543 10.86 22.57 32.43
C GLN A 543 11.80 21.36 32.60
N HIS A 544 11.99 20.58 31.53
CA HIS A 544 12.89 19.43 31.50
C HIS A 544 14.35 19.84 31.23
N ILE A 545 14.58 20.72 30.26
CA ILE A 545 15.91 21.23 29.88
C ILE A 545 16.45 22.25 30.89
N ALA A 546 15.61 23.08 31.52
CA ALA A 546 16.03 24.09 32.49
C ALA A 546 16.83 23.53 33.68
N LYS A 547 16.76 22.22 33.94
CA LYS A 547 17.51 21.53 35.00
C LYS A 547 18.97 21.21 34.64
N THR A 548 19.34 21.33 33.36
CA THR A 548 20.67 20.98 32.84
C THR A 548 21.31 22.05 31.96
N ALA A 549 20.51 22.86 31.26
CA ALA A 549 20.99 23.96 30.44
C ALA A 549 21.50 25.14 31.27
N LYS A 550 22.38 25.94 30.66
CA LYS A 550 22.95 27.17 31.23
C LYS A 550 21.92 28.30 31.28
N GLN A 551 21.04 28.37 30.29
CA GLN A 551 19.95 29.34 30.17
C GLN A 551 18.94 28.84 29.12
N VAL A 552 17.64 28.99 29.37
CA VAL A 552 16.58 28.66 28.42
C VAL A 552 15.71 29.90 28.15
N PHE A 553 15.44 30.20 26.89
CA PHE A 553 14.51 31.24 26.47
C PHE A 553 13.23 30.60 25.94
N LEU A 554 12.05 31.03 26.42
CA LEU A 554 10.75 30.53 25.95
C LEU A 554 10.00 31.63 25.19
N SER A 555 9.93 31.51 23.86
CA SER A 555 9.25 32.45 22.96
C SER A 555 7.79 32.05 22.73
N HIS A 556 6.85 32.99 22.86
CA HIS A 556 5.42 32.73 22.64
C HIS A 556 4.60 33.95 22.18
N HIS A 557 3.40 33.65 21.65
CA HIS A 557 2.34 34.61 21.28
C HIS A 557 1.18 34.64 22.30
N LEU A 558 1.40 34.20 23.55
CA LEU A 558 0.35 34.26 24.56
C LEU A 558 0.12 35.72 24.97
N PRO A 559 -1.15 36.20 25.11
CA PRO A 559 -1.41 37.61 25.44
C PRO A 559 -0.87 38.04 26.80
N GLU A 560 -0.76 37.09 27.72
CA GLU A 560 -0.11 37.23 29.01
C GLU A 560 0.95 36.13 29.13
N ALA A 561 2.13 36.48 29.66
CA ALA A 561 3.18 35.51 29.96
C ALA A 561 2.67 34.51 31.02
N PRO A 562 2.78 33.18 30.80
CA PRO A 562 2.46 32.19 31.82
C PRO A 562 3.14 32.52 33.17
N PRO A 563 2.38 32.69 34.26
CA PRO A 563 2.91 32.87 35.61
C PRO A 563 3.38 31.51 36.16
N THR A 564 4.37 30.94 35.47
CA THR A 564 4.94 29.62 35.70
C THR A 564 6.29 29.80 36.38
N ASP A 565 6.44 29.22 37.58
CA ASP A 565 7.77 29.08 38.18
C ASP A 565 8.45 27.86 37.54
N PHE A 566 9.61 28.08 36.93
CA PHE A 566 10.38 27.04 36.23
C PHE A 566 11.55 26.61 37.11
N MET A 567 11.83 25.31 37.15
CA MET A 567 12.96 24.73 37.92
C MET A 567 14.30 24.93 37.18
N GLY A 568 14.69 26.18 36.95
CA GLY A 568 15.97 26.54 36.34
C GLY A 568 15.99 27.95 35.73
N PRO A 569 17.10 28.33 35.08
CA PRO A 569 17.27 29.65 34.46
C PRO A 569 16.43 29.75 33.17
N VAL A 570 15.19 30.23 33.31
CA VAL A 570 14.24 30.42 32.19
C VAL A 570 13.88 31.90 32.03
N THR A 571 13.92 32.40 30.79
CA THR A 571 13.51 33.77 30.43
C THR A 571 12.44 33.72 29.34
N GLN A 572 11.26 34.27 29.63
CA GLN A 572 10.18 34.33 28.64
C GLN A 572 10.39 35.51 27.66
N LYS A 573 10.01 35.30 26.39
CA LYS A 573 10.14 36.25 25.28
C LYS A 573 8.84 36.29 24.46
N PRO A 574 8.53 37.39 23.76
CA PRO A 574 7.50 37.37 22.72
C PRO A 574 7.96 36.52 21.52
N ASP A 575 7.16 36.46 20.46
CA ASP A 575 7.60 35.79 19.21
C ASP A 575 8.94 36.35 18.69
N VAL A 576 9.74 35.47 18.11
CA VAL A 576 10.87 35.84 17.25
C VAL A 576 10.35 36.67 16.06
N GLN A 577 11.10 37.72 15.69
CA GLN A 577 10.88 38.53 14.50
C GLN A 577 11.71 38.02 13.31
N TYR A 578 13.00 37.73 13.55
CA TYR A 578 13.92 37.08 12.60
C TYR A 578 15.14 36.51 13.34
N PHE A 579 15.81 35.53 12.74
CA PHE A 579 17.08 34.98 13.22
C PHE A 579 18.29 35.78 12.70
N THR A 580 19.38 35.71 13.46
CA THR A 580 20.72 36.16 13.07
C THR A 580 21.61 34.92 12.82
N ALA A 581 22.89 35.13 12.50
CA ALA A 581 23.83 34.01 12.34
C ALA A 581 24.12 33.23 13.64
N THR A 582 23.78 33.78 14.81
CA THR A 582 24.15 33.27 16.16
C THR A 582 23.01 33.30 17.16
N GLY A 583 21.84 33.85 16.79
CA GLY A 583 20.79 34.21 17.73
C GLY A 583 19.50 34.63 17.05
N ALA A 584 18.68 35.40 17.74
CA ALA A 584 17.45 35.97 17.16
C ALA A 584 17.11 37.35 17.71
N VAL A 585 16.34 38.09 16.91
CA VAL A 585 15.71 39.37 17.29
C VAL A 585 14.24 39.12 17.55
N PHE A 586 13.74 39.60 18.70
CA PHE A 586 12.36 39.41 19.16
C PHE A 586 11.47 40.61 18.85
N LYS A 587 10.14 40.43 18.86
CA LYS A 587 9.17 41.51 18.59
C LYS A 587 9.20 42.69 19.59
N ASP A 588 9.86 42.55 20.74
CA ASP A 588 10.13 43.63 21.70
C ASP A 588 11.40 44.44 21.36
N GLY A 589 12.13 44.05 20.32
CA GLY A 589 13.41 44.64 19.93
C GLY A 589 14.62 44.11 20.70
N THR A 590 14.45 43.14 21.60
CA THR A 590 15.58 42.47 22.27
C THR A 590 16.28 41.51 21.32
N VAL A 591 17.57 41.28 21.56
CA VAL A 591 18.43 40.38 20.78
C VAL A 591 19.17 39.49 21.76
N GLU A 592 19.20 38.18 21.49
CA GLU A 592 19.91 37.18 22.30
C GLU A 592 20.60 36.18 21.34
N ASP A 593 21.76 35.67 21.74
CA ASP A 593 22.45 34.57 21.04
C ASP A 593 22.10 33.22 21.70
N PHE A 594 22.09 32.15 20.90
CA PHE A 594 21.78 30.79 21.36
C PHE A 594 22.74 29.78 20.72
N ASP A 595 22.93 28.67 21.43
CA ASP A 595 23.65 27.50 20.94
C ASP A 595 22.68 26.54 20.21
N CYS A 596 21.40 26.49 20.63
CA CYS A 596 20.37 25.63 20.06
C CYS A 596 18.96 26.27 20.01
N VAL A 597 18.15 25.89 19.00
CA VAL A 597 16.72 26.22 18.85
C VAL A 597 15.88 24.94 18.83
N ILE A 598 14.80 24.91 19.61
CA ILE A 598 13.81 23.82 19.66
C ILE A 598 12.44 24.36 19.30
N TYR A 599 11.91 23.88 18.17
CA TYR A 599 10.56 24.20 17.70
C TYR A 599 9.53 23.32 18.42
N CYS A 600 8.68 23.93 19.23
CA CYS A 600 7.54 23.32 19.94
C CYS A 600 6.21 23.78 19.31
N THR A 601 6.22 23.90 17.98
CA THR A 601 5.22 24.62 17.18
C THR A 601 4.05 23.76 16.68
N GLY A 602 4.12 22.43 16.82
CA GLY A 602 3.00 21.51 16.60
C GLY A 602 3.25 20.51 15.47
N TYR A 603 2.16 19.95 14.93
CA TYR A 603 2.21 18.85 13.97
C TYR A 603 1.20 19.05 12.84
N GLN A 604 1.50 18.49 11.67
CA GLN A 604 0.63 18.50 10.51
C GLN A 604 -0.17 17.20 10.41
N TYR A 605 -1.47 17.29 10.10
CA TYR A 605 -2.22 16.12 9.67
C TYR A 605 -1.64 15.59 8.35
N SER A 606 -1.33 14.29 8.32
CA SER A 606 -0.68 13.64 7.17
C SER A 606 -1.23 12.23 7.00
N PHE A 607 -1.71 11.94 5.79
CA PHE A 607 -2.27 10.64 5.42
C PHE A 607 -1.74 10.22 4.04
N PRO A 608 -0.42 10.00 3.88
CA PRO A 608 0.20 9.81 2.56
C PRO A 608 -0.35 8.57 1.81
N PHE A 609 -0.88 7.61 2.57
CA PHE A 609 -1.55 6.41 2.07
C PHE A 609 -2.97 6.67 1.55
N LEU A 610 -3.68 7.73 1.97
CA LEU A 610 -5.03 8.01 1.44
C LEU A 610 -4.93 8.55 0.02
N SER A 611 -5.44 7.79 -0.96
CA SER A 611 -5.57 8.25 -2.34
C SER A 611 -6.51 9.46 -2.44
N CYS A 612 -6.35 10.29 -3.47
CA CYS A 612 -7.27 11.40 -3.77
C CYS A 612 -8.72 10.93 -3.94
N ASP A 613 -8.91 9.69 -4.43
CA ASP A 613 -10.22 9.09 -4.67
C ASP A 613 -10.97 8.81 -3.36
N CYS A 614 -10.29 8.78 -2.20
CA CYS A 614 -10.93 8.70 -0.88
C CYS A 614 -11.79 9.92 -0.53
N GLY A 615 -11.70 11.03 -1.28
CA GLY A 615 -12.48 12.25 -1.08
C GLY A 615 -12.05 13.12 0.12
N ILE A 616 -11.14 12.63 0.96
CA ILE A 616 -10.54 13.38 2.06
C ILE A 616 -9.34 14.18 1.56
N TYR A 617 -9.24 15.43 2.01
CA TYR A 617 -8.08 16.28 1.79
C TYR A 617 -7.72 17.08 3.05
N VAL A 618 -6.44 17.43 3.18
CA VAL A 618 -5.94 18.31 4.23
C VAL A 618 -5.62 19.67 3.62
N LYS A 619 -6.19 20.74 4.17
CA LYS A 619 -5.90 22.13 3.78
C LYS A 619 -5.80 22.97 5.04
N ASN A 620 -4.82 23.86 5.14
CA ASN A 620 -4.65 24.78 6.28
C ASN A 620 -4.69 24.04 7.64
N ASN A 621 -4.08 22.85 7.71
CA ASN A 621 -4.10 21.89 8.83
C ASN A 621 -5.51 21.49 9.33
N HIS A 622 -6.48 21.41 8.42
CA HIS A 622 -7.85 20.93 8.64
C HIS A 622 -8.17 19.80 7.65
N VAL A 623 -8.67 18.68 8.18
CA VAL A 623 -9.02 17.44 7.47
C VAL A 623 -10.52 17.44 7.15
N GLN A 624 -10.88 17.31 5.88
CA GLN A 624 -12.25 17.52 5.42
C GLN A 624 -12.53 16.74 4.10
N PRO A 625 -13.80 16.45 3.77
CA PRO A 625 -15.02 16.74 4.53
C PRO A 625 -15.38 15.61 5.52
N LEU A 626 -15.57 15.96 6.80
CA LEU A 626 -15.84 15.01 7.88
C LEU A 626 -17.16 15.30 8.61
N TYR A 627 -18.01 14.28 8.69
CA TYR A 627 -19.21 14.27 9.51
C TYR A 627 -18.83 13.97 10.96
N LYS A 628 -19.39 14.73 11.91
CA LYS A 628 -19.08 14.63 13.34
C LYS A 628 -17.59 14.50 13.66
N GLN A 629 -16.73 15.18 12.90
CA GLN A 629 -15.27 15.23 13.10
C GLN A 629 -14.56 13.85 12.98
N CYS A 630 -15.20 12.84 12.36
CA CYS A 630 -14.59 11.51 12.16
C CYS A 630 -15.05 10.75 10.90
N ILE A 631 -16.34 10.76 10.53
CA ILE A 631 -16.85 9.96 9.40
C ILE A 631 -16.59 10.69 8.07
N ASN A 632 -16.10 10.00 7.05
CA ASN A 632 -15.84 10.57 5.72
C ASN A 632 -17.16 10.88 4.98
N ILE A 633 -17.42 12.13 4.60
CA ILE A 633 -18.69 12.54 3.95
C ILE A 633 -18.80 12.06 2.50
N GLU A 634 -17.67 11.93 1.80
CA GLU A 634 -17.65 11.41 0.42
C GLU A 634 -17.86 9.89 0.41
N HIS A 635 -17.26 9.18 1.36
CA HIS A 635 -17.30 7.72 1.48
C HIS A 635 -17.55 7.29 2.94
N PRO A 636 -18.81 7.30 3.42
CA PRO A 636 -19.13 7.10 4.84
C PRO A 636 -18.82 5.71 5.41
N THR A 637 -18.34 4.76 4.60
CA THR A 637 -17.74 3.50 5.07
C THR A 637 -16.31 3.65 5.59
N MET A 638 -15.76 4.87 5.62
CA MET A 638 -14.48 5.24 6.26
C MET A 638 -14.71 6.20 7.42
N ALA A 639 -13.99 5.99 8.52
CA ALA A 639 -13.88 6.96 9.60
C ALA A 639 -12.41 7.16 10.03
N ILE A 640 -12.04 8.40 10.29
CA ILE A 640 -10.71 8.79 10.78
C ILE A 640 -10.85 9.13 12.27
N ILE A 641 -10.11 8.42 13.12
CA ILE A 641 -10.27 8.46 14.58
C ILE A 641 -9.15 9.30 15.20
N GLY A 642 -9.51 10.11 16.19
CA GLY A 642 -8.55 10.82 17.03
C GLY A 642 -7.92 12.06 16.40
N LEU A 643 -8.55 12.65 15.38
CA LEU A 643 -8.22 13.99 14.88
C LEU A 643 -8.46 15.12 15.89
N PRO A 644 -9.52 15.09 16.73
CA PRO A 644 -9.78 16.19 17.65
C PRO A 644 -8.68 16.37 18.70
N PHE A 645 -8.25 17.61 18.94
CA PHE A 645 -7.18 17.93 19.88
C PHE A 645 -7.63 18.84 21.03
N LEU A 646 -6.85 18.87 22.12
CA LEU A 646 -7.28 19.32 23.44
C LEU A 646 -8.50 18.52 23.95
N VAL A 647 -8.45 17.20 23.80
CA VAL A 647 -9.43 16.21 24.26
C VAL A 647 -8.84 15.29 25.33
N LEU A 648 -9.71 14.53 25.99
CA LEU A 648 -9.39 13.26 26.64
C LEU A 648 -9.15 12.19 25.55
N PRO A 649 -7.90 11.76 25.25
CA PRO A 649 -7.63 11.01 24.01
C PRO A 649 -8.40 9.69 23.94
N THR A 650 -8.18 8.79 24.89
CA THR A 650 -8.79 7.46 24.96
C THR A 650 -10.32 7.50 24.98
N GLN A 651 -10.89 8.45 25.71
CA GLN A 651 -12.34 8.65 25.82
C GLN A 651 -12.94 9.20 24.50
N CYS A 652 -12.22 10.08 23.81
CA CYS A 652 -12.64 10.61 22.51
C CYS A 652 -12.56 9.55 21.41
N PHE A 653 -11.49 8.76 21.37
CA PHE A 653 -11.29 7.71 20.36
C PHE A 653 -12.38 6.65 20.49
N ASP A 654 -12.59 6.12 21.69
CA ASP A 654 -13.62 5.12 21.98
C ASP A 654 -15.05 5.63 21.67
N MET A 655 -15.34 6.91 21.98
CA MET A 655 -16.63 7.52 21.61
C MET A 655 -16.82 7.61 20.09
N GLN A 656 -15.80 8.04 19.35
CA GLN A 656 -15.85 8.12 17.88
C GLN A 656 -16.02 6.73 17.24
N ILE A 657 -15.32 5.73 17.77
CA ILE A 657 -15.38 4.33 17.32
C ILE A 657 -16.78 3.75 17.56
N ARG A 658 -17.32 3.84 18.79
CA ARG A 658 -18.67 3.34 19.10
C ARG A 658 -19.77 4.10 18.37
N PHE A 659 -19.58 5.39 18.10
CA PHE A 659 -20.48 6.18 17.26
C PHE A 659 -20.48 5.69 15.81
N ALA A 660 -19.31 5.56 15.19
CA ALA A 660 -19.17 5.07 13.82
C ALA A 660 -19.65 3.62 13.66
N LEU A 661 -19.39 2.76 14.66
CA LEU A 661 -19.80 1.35 14.63
C LEU A 661 -21.31 1.16 14.50
N LYS A 662 -22.15 2.04 15.08
CA LYS A 662 -23.62 1.97 14.87
C LYS A 662 -24.03 2.10 13.41
N PHE A 663 -23.30 2.88 12.61
CA PHE A 663 -23.56 2.98 11.18
C PHE A 663 -22.87 1.85 10.40
N PHE A 664 -21.70 1.38 10.87
CA PHE A 664 -20.95 0.32 10.19
C PHE A 664 -21.63 -1.06 10.34
N SER A 665 -22.22 -1.34 11.51
CA SER A 665 -23.07 -2.50 11.80
C SER A 665 -24.47 -2.42 11.14
N ASN A 666 -24.83 -1.24 10.61
CA ASN A 666 -26.15 -0.90 10.09
C ASN A 666 -27.27 -0.90 11.16
N GLU A 667 -26.93 -0.68 12.44
CA GLU A 667 -27.91 -0.37 13.50
C GLU A 667 -28.54 1.01 13.33
N LEU A 668 -27.83 1.93 12.66
CA LEU A 668 -28.32 3.24 12.22
C LEU A 668 -28.05 3.45 10.74
N GLU A 669 -28.99 4.10 10.05
CA GLU A 669 -28.77 4.60 8.69
C GLU A 669 -27.98 5.92 8.74
N PHE A 670 -27.04 6.10 7.81
CA PHE A 670 -26.35 7.39 7.66
C PHE A 670 -27.32 8.49 7.20
N PRO A 671 -27.20 9.73 7.72
CA PRO A 671 -27.84 10.89 7.11
C PRO A 671 -27.45 11.04 5.63
N SER A 672 -28.25 11.74 4.84
CA SER A 672 -27.86 12.01 3.46
C SER A 672 -26.58 12.85 3.39
N LYS A 673 -25.84 12.72 2.28
CA LYS A 673 -24.60 13.48 2.07
C LYS A 673 -24.82 15.00 2.23
N GLN A 674 -25.99 15.52 1.83
CA GLN A 674 -26.31 16.94 2.00
C GLN A 674 -26.48 17.32 3.46
N GLU A 675 -27.19 16.52 4.26
CA GLU A 675 -27.38 16.77 5.69
C GLU A 675 -26.04 16.75 6.45
N MET A 676 -25.14 15.83 6.08
CA MET A 676 -23.78 15.78 6.63
C MET A 676 -22.95 17.02 6.26
N LEU A 677 -23.03 17.49 5.01
CA LEU A 677 -22.36 18.72 4.55
C LEU A 677 -22.92 19.98 5.23
N ASP A 678 -24.25 20.06 5.37
CA ASP A 678 -24.92 21.18 6.03
C ASP A 678 -24.59 21.22 7.53
N GLU A 679 -24.33 20.08 8.17
CA GLU A 679 -23.88 20.01 9.55
C GLU A 679 -22.41 20.41 9.72
N LEU A 680 -21.51 19.90 8.87
CA LEU A 680 -20.12 20.34 8.82
C LEU A 680 -20.02 21.86 8.64
N LYS A 681 -20.84 22.42 7.74
CA LYS A 681 -20.95 23.87 7.56
C LYS A 681 -21.35 24.59 8.84
N ARG A 682 -22.36 24.10 9.58
CA ARG A 682 -22.80 24.71 10.86
C ARG A 682 -21.71 24.70 11.93
N ASP A 683 -20.96 23.61 12.12
CA ASP A 683 -19.85 23.56 13.09
C ASP A 683 -18.73 24.54 12.69
N LEU A 684 -18.42 24.66 11.40
CA LEU A 684 -17.42 25.62 10.90
C LEU A 684 -17.88 27.09 11.06
N GLU A 685 -19.16 27.38 10.83
CA GLU A 685 -19.74 28.72 11.06
C GLU A 685 -19.72 29.07 12.57
N GLU A 686 -20.14 28.17 13.46
CA GLU A 686 -20.09 28.35 14.92
C GLU A 686 -18.65 28.55 15.44
N ARG A 687 -17.69 27.78 14.93
CA ARG A 687 -16.25 27.93 15.27
C ARG A 687 -15.71 29.29 14.86
N LYS A 688 -16.11 29.77 13.67
CA LYS A 688 -15.72 31.09 13.15
C LYS A 688 -16.33 32.23 13.96
N GLU A 689 -17.59 32.12 14.38
CA GLU A 689 -18.23 33.07 15.30
C GLU A 689 -17.53 33.12 16.68
N ARG A 690 -17.01 31.98 17.16
CA ARG A 690 -16.15 31.87 18.34
C ARG A 690 -14.70 32.35 18.12
N GLY A 691 -14.38 32.88 16.94
CA GLY A 691 -13.05 33.43 16.61
C GLY A 691 -11.94 32.38 16.41
N MET A 692 -12.28 31.11 16.17
CA MET A 692 -11.28 30.08 15.88
C MET A 692 -10.68 30.24 14.48
N ARG A 693 -9.40 29.90 14.33
CA ARG A 693 -8.73 29.82 13.01
C ARG A 693 -9.12 28.55 12.25
N GLU A 694 -8.91 28.52 10.94
CA GLU A 694 -9.13 27.31 10.12
C GLU A 694 -8.26 26.13 10.60
N THR A 695 -7.02 26.41 11.01
CA THR A 695 -6.09 25.46 11.68
C THR A 695 -6.59 24.93 13.03
N GLU A 696 -7.73 25.40 13.53
CA GLU A 696 -8.34 25.02 14.81
C GLU A 696 -9.71 24.35 14.62
N ALA A 697 -10.05 23.93 13.39
CA ALA A 697 -11.29 23.23 13.07
C ALA A 697 -11.48 21.92 13.84
N HIS A 698 -10.41 21.25 14.27
CA HIS A 698 -10.43 20.05 15.11
C HIS A 698 -10.17 20.34 16.62
N LYS A 699 -10.04 21.62 17.01
CA LYS A 699 -9.79 22.01 18.40
C LYS A 699 -11.08 21.85 19.22
N MET A 700 -11.04 21.06 20.29
CA MET A 700 -12.22 20.86 21.16
C MET A 700 -12.11 21.67 22.45
N GLY A 701 -11.11 21.39 23.29
CA GLY A 701 -11.00 22.03 24.61
C GLY A 701 -12.30 21.86 25.42
N PRO A 702 -12.98 22.93 25.82
CA PRO A 702 -14.29 22.84 26.49
C PRO A 702 -15.39 22.16 25.67
N LYS A 703 -15.42 22.30 24.34
CA LYS A 703 -16.49 21.73 23.47
C LYS A 703 -16.50 20.20 23.46
N GLN A 704 -15.45 19.54 23.95
CA GLN A 704 -15.37 18.09 23.96
C GLN A 704 -16.54 17.41 24.72
N TYR A 705 -17.04 18.04 25.78
CA TYR A 705 -18.13 17.46 26.59
C TYR A 705 -19.47 17.53 25.86
N ASP A 706 -19.75 18.66 25.19
CA ASP A 706 -20.92 18.82 24.33
C ASP A 706 -20.87 17.81 23.16
N TYR A 707 -19.68 17.63 22.57
CA TYR A 707 -19.43 16.67 21.50
C TYR A 707 -19.63 15.21 21.93
N TYR A 708 -19.03 14.76 23.05
CA TYR A 708 -19.25 13.40 23.56
C TYR A 708 -20.71 13.15 23.90
N LYS A 709 -21.39 14.15 24.48
CA LYS A 709 -22.82 14.10 24.75
C LYS A 709 -23.62 13.93 23.46
N GLU A 710 -23.39 14.79 22.46
CA GLU A 710 -24.07 14.73 21.16
C GLU A 710 -23.89 13.39 20.47
N LEU A 711 -22.65 12.87 20.36
CA LEU A 711 -22.41 11.53 19.81
C LEU A 711 -23.16 10.44 20.57
N SER A 712 -23.15 10.51 21.91
CA SER A 712 -23.80 9.51 22.75
C SER A 712 -25.33 9.52 22.65
N GLU A 713 -25.95 10.70 22.55
CA GLU A 713 -27.40 10.86 22.36
C GLU A 713 -27.82 10.45 20.94
N MET A 714 -27.02 10.76 19.91
CA MET A 714 -27.31 10.40 18.52
C MET A 714 -27.16 8.90 18.24
N ALA A 715 -26.14 8.24 18.81
CA ALA A 715 -25.89 6.81 18.60
C ALA A 715 -26.60 5.89 19.63
N GLY A 716 -27.28 6.46 20.64
CA GLY A 716 -27.91 5.68 21.72
C GLY A 716 -26.91 4.88 22.55
N ILE A 717 -25.70 5.40 22.75
CA ILE A 717 -24.58 4.74 23.43
C ILE A 717 -24.24 5.42 24.76
N THR A 718 -23.58 4.70 25.67
CA THR A 718 -23.14 5.24 26.96
C THR A 718 -22.15 6.39 26.76
N THR A 719 -22.41 7.53 27.43
CA THR A 719 -21.54 8.71 27.44
C THR A 719 -20.38 8.58 28.45
N ILE A 720 -19.46 9.54 28.51
CA ILE A 720 -18.36 9.50 29.48
C ILE A 720 -18.85 9.67 30.93
N LYS A 721 -18.16 9.04 31.89
CA LYS A 721 -18.56 9.12 33.32
C LYS A 721 -18.35 10.54 33.89
N PRO A 722 -19.30 11.11 34.65
CA PRO A 722 -19.18 12.44 35.24
C PRO A 722 -17.88 12.68 36.04
N VAL A 723 -17.38 11.68 36.76
CA VAL A 723 -16.12 11.74 37.52
C VAL A 723 -14.92 12.09 36.64
N VAL A 724 -14.89 11.64 35.38
CA VAL A 724 -13.80 11.91 34.42
C VAL A 724 -13.77 13.40 34.06
N ALA A 725 -14.94 13.99 33.80
CA ALA A 725 -15.08 15.43 33.57
C ALA A 725 -14.77 16.25 34.84
N ASN A 726 -15.15 15.74 36.02
CA ASN A 726 -14.87 16.38 37.31
C ASN A 726 -13.37 16.42 37.64
N ILE A 727 -12.63 15.34 37.39
CA ILE A 727 -11.16 15.30 37.54
C ILE A 727 -10.51 16.28 36.56
N MET A 728 -10.91 16.26 35.28
CA MET A 728 -10.39 17.20 34.28
C MET A 728 -10.65 18.67 34.60
N LYS A 729 -11.75 18.98 35.31
CA LYS A 729 -12.07 20.33 35.77
C LYS A 729 -11.13 20.82 36.88
N ASP A 730 -10.57 19.93 37.70
CA ASP A 730 -9.54 20.27 38.69
C ASP A 730 -8.14 20.37 38.04
N CYS A 731 -7.75 19.41 37.19
CA CYS A 731 -6.36 19.28 36.75
C CYS A 731 -6.04 19.86 35.36
N GLY A 732 -7.02 19.96 34.46
CA GLY A 732 -6.82 20.08 33.00
C GLY A 732 -6.16 21.37 32.47
N LYS A 733 -5.83 22.33 33.33
CA LYS A 733 -5.01 23.51 33.00
C LYS A 733 -3.80 23.73 33.93
N LYS A 734 -3.62 22.90 34.96
CA LYS A 734 -2.57 23.11 35.97
C LYS A 734 -1.16 22.97 35.40
N TYR A 735 -0.96 22.22 34.31
CA TYR A 735 0.31 22.18 33.58
C TYR A 735 0.76 23.53 32.97
N ILE A 736 -0.07 24.57 32.98
CA ILE A 736 0.32 25.93 32.54
C ILE A 736 0.82 26.77 33.71
N TYR A 737 0.20 26.62 34.90
CA TYR A 737 0.35 27.54 36.03
C TYR A 737 1.02 26.92 37.27
N GLU A 738 1.13 25.60 37.33
CA GLU A 738 1.59 24.80 38.47
C GLU A 738 2.57 23.71 38.00
N LEU A 739 3.45 24.00 37.02
CA LEU A 739 4.29 23.00 36.32
C LEU A 739 5.11 22.09 37.25
N GLU A 740 5.59 22.61 38.38
CA GLU A 740 6.31 21.84 39.39
C GLU A 740 5.40 20.86 40.14
N THR A 741 4.23 21.32 40.59
CA THR A 741 3.42 20.64 41.62
C THR A 741 2.17 19.93 41.10
N TYR A 742 1.73 20.20 39.86
CA TYR A 742 0.49 19.59 39.34
C TYR A 742 0.55 18.06 39.24
N ARG A 743 1.76 17.50 39.09
CA ARG A 743 2.03 16.05 39.06
C ARG A 743 2.20 15.40 40.45
N SER A 744 2.09 16.18 41.53
CA SER A 744 2.27 15.76 42.93
C SER A 744 0.95 15.41 43.63
N TYR A 745 0.00 14.86 42.87
CA TYR A 745 -1.30 14.42 43.38
C TYR A 745 -1.67 13.04 42.86
N ILE A 746 -2.29 12.23 43.71
CA ILE A 746 -3.00 11.01 43.36
C ILE A 746 -4.51 11.31 43.38
N PHE A 747 -5.18 10.98 42.29
CA PHE A 747 -6.64 10.99 42.15
C PHE A 747 -7.15 9.57 42.37
N LYS A 748 -8.11 9.38 43.27
CA LYS A 748 -8.79 8.09 43.44
C LYS A 748 -10.27 8.25 43.19
N VAL A 749 -10.75 7.63 42.12
CA VAL A 749 -12.18 7.48 41.82
C VAL A 749 -12.84 6.69 42.93
N LEU A 750 -13.99 7.16 43.42
CA LEU A 750 -14.83 6.46 44.41
C LEU A 750 -16.06 5.82 43.75
N ASP A 751 -16.64 6.51 42.77
CA ASP A 751 -17.80 6.11 41.99
C ASP A 751 -17.86 6.96 40.70
N ASP A 752 -18.93 6.80 39.92
CA ASP A 752 -19.07 7.44 38.60
C ASP A 752 -19.24 8.98 38.65
N GLU A 753 -19.42 9.58 39.83
CA GLU A 753 -19.46 11.04 40.02
C GLU A 753 -18.26 11.60 40.80
N ARG A 754 -17.76 10.87 41.80
CA ARG A 754 -16.89 11.39 42.86
C ARG A 754 -15.49 10.80 42.85
N PHE A 755 -14.52 11.65 43.17
CA PHE A 755 -13.12 11.29 43.41
C PHE A 755 -12.60 11.96 44.70
N VAL A 756 -11.49 11.44 45.22
CA VAL A 756 -10.65 12.15 46.20
C VAL A 756 -9.29 12.47 45.60
N LYS A 757 -8.71 13.59 46.05
CA LYS A 757 -7.39 14.06 45.63
C LYS A 757 -6.46 14.06 46.84
N ILE A 758 -5.36 13.33 46.72
CA ILE A 758 -4.40 13.07 47.81
C ILE A 758 -3.08 13.72 47.38
N PRO A 759 -2.47 14.62 48.19
CA PRO A 759 -1.14 15.15 47.90
C PRO A 759 -0.09 14.05 48.08
N VAL A 760 0.93 14.09 47.24
CA VAL A 760 2.16 13.30 47.38
C VAL A 760 3.21 14.20 48.00
N ASN A 761 3.77 13.76 49.13
CA ASN A 761 4.84 14.45 49.88
C ASN A 761 6.24 14.07 49.37
#